data_AF-A7VYZ5-F1
#
_entry.id   AF-A7VYZ5-F1
#
_cell.length_a   1.000
_cell.length_b   1.000
_cell.length_c   1.000
_cell.angle_alpha   90.00
_cell.angle_beta   90.00
_cell.angle_gamma   90.00
#
_symmetry.space_group_name_H-M   'P 1'
#
loop_
_entity.id
_entity.type
_entity.pdbx_description
1 polymer ?
#
loop_
_entity_poly.entity_id
_entity_poly.type
_entity_poly.pdbx_seq_one_letter_code
_entity_poly.pdbx_strand_id
1 'polypeptide(L)'
;MKSNFEFLNRYWPVLAQLGANAENYLYSDPNACIYKLGMFAERLVQEILVFEHMDEPKTDNTHANRIRLLKRAGLLPHEIDNTLYVLRKTRNSAVHAGTDSVDEAKTLLSTTYNLAIWFMETYGDWGFIAEDFVMPEEVHQADLKSVIEDQEKKIAELSKKLAQVTTAVSGTTQKERAKRAETVSSMMQWNEAQTRCLIDEQLRKAGWEADTTNLRYSKGTRPVKGRNIAISEWPTNSAFYKNGYADYAFFIGEKLVALMDAKKASEDVASTIDVQVKDYAKHIKEEHAGYVIGSWGDYQVPFLFASNGRAFLEQLRTKSGIWFLDARKSSNQSYPIRNWFSPSDLEEKLSQDIAKANEALATYNDSFMEDPTGLNLRDYQIKAVNKATEAIMNGGRTALLAMATGTGKTRTVLGLIYKMLESKRFKRILFLVDRIALGEQAMDTFKDVKLKDLMTLNEIYEIKDIDDNEINLETKVSISTVQGLLKRTILSETPDLMPGAFDLIIVDEAHRGYILDKEMTQEEILYDNQDDYMSKYKQVIEYFDAVKVALTATPALHTTEIFGEPIFTYSYREAVIDGWLVDHDPPYIINTDFIENNVKFKKGETLAQYDPNTNELINGAALQDELDFDVSDFNKAIVLPDHTRKVLEEVANYLNPESGEKTLIFAVNDNHADCIVDTLRDIYKPYGISNEAIMKITGKTTGGNKKKILQVIKQFKNNQYPNIAVTVDLLTTGIDVPAICNLVFMRKINSRILFEQMLGRATRLCPEIGKTHFNIFDAVRVYEDLDSTSGMKSVSVSKTMSELLEDLFRDSGENKQPVKDRILARLQRKNNNLTPEQKYEVTERLGGIDLRAYVHKLKSCTQDAFIEACKKDKDFLLWVDSLKGKKKGYFYSEKEDTLNETTRGYGDTEKPEDYLEAFTKFVNENKDEIEAIRIACTKPSSMTRAQLKELKLALDKENFTETSLNEASSAVTNAHIVADIIAHVRKAVLKTPLFNHDERVEAAFSKLIAAHRFNKMQLDLLEKIKTYMLHESILNTETFEAPVFKMDGGFARFNKKFGGALADIIREINTYIYEGAA
;
A
#
# COMPACT_ATOMS: atom_id res chain seq x y z
N MET A 1 27.62 48.95 23.97
CA MET A 1 26.62 48.73 22.90
C MET A 1 25.33 48.25 23.54
N LYS A 2 24.20 48.51 22.90
CA LYS A 2 22.91 47.90 23.25
C LYS A 2 22.96 46.43 22.80
N SER A 3 22.49 45.49 23.63
CA SER A 3 22.58 44.05 23.30
C SER A 3 21.57 43.68 22.21
N ASN A 4 21.89 42.73 21.31
CA ASN A 4 20.91 42.26 20.34
C ASN A 4 19.71 41.62 21.03
N PHE A 5 19.87 41.03 22.22
CA PHE A 5 18.81 40.32 22.95
C PHE A 5 17.98 41.22 23.88
N GLU A 6 18.21 42.54 23.86
CA GLU A 6 17.59 43.46 24.81
C GLU A 6 16.06 43.52 24.69
N PHE A 7 15.51 43.22 23.50
CA PHE A 7 14.06 43.16 23.27
C PHE A 7 13.34 42.13 24.15
N LEU A 8 14.03 41.06 24.57
CA LEU A 8 13.47 40.05 25.46
C LEU A 8 13.33 40.55 26.91
N ASN A 9 14.03 41.61 27.30
CA ASN A 9 14.13 42.03 28.70
C ASN A 9 12.78 42.40 29.33
N ARG A 10 11.82 42.81 28.50
CA ARG A 10 10.45 43.16 28.91
C ARG A 10 9.66 41.97 29.45
N TYR A 11 9.84 40.78 28.86
CA TYR A 11 9.03 39.60 29.12
C TYR A 11 9.85 38.45 29.72
N TRP A 12 11.08 38.27 29.26
CA TRP A 12 12.02 37.22 29.69
C TRP A 12 13.40 37.82 30.02
N PRO A 13 13.54 38.53 31.15
CA PRO A 13 14.80 39.19 31.54
C PRO A 13 15.97 38.22 31.71
N VAL A 14 15.70 36.96 32.07
CA VAL A 14 16.74 35.93 32.18
C VAL A 14 17.29 35.53 30.80
N LEU A 15 16.43 35.39 29.79
CA LEU A 15 16.87 35.12 28.41
C LEU A 15 17.66 36.30 27.83
N ALA A 16 17.18 37.53 28.03
CA ALA A 16 17.88 38.74 27.60
C ALA A 16 19.31 38.81 28.19
N GLN A 17 19.45 38.52 29.49
CA GLN A 17 20.75 38.55 30.16
C GLN A 17 21.68 37.41 29.71
N LEU A 18 21.15 36.21 29.45
CA LEU A 18 21.95 35.11 28.92
C LEU A 18 22.50 35.42 27.52
N GLY A 19 21.68 36.04 26.66
CA GLY A 19 22.10 36.52 25.34
C GLY A 19 23.16 37.62 25.40
N ALA A 20 22.94 38.64 26.24
CA ALA A 20 23.91 39.73 26.44
C ALA A 20 25.25 39.22 27.00
N ASN A 21 25.23 38.23 27.90
CA ASN A 21 26.45 37.62 28.41
C ASN A 21 27.16 36.82 27.31
N ALA A 22 26.43 36.10 26.46
CA ALA A 22 27.03 35.40 25.33
C ALA A 22 27.73 36.37 24.35
N GLU A 23 27.15 37.54 24.10
CA GLU A 23 27.79 38.61 23.29
C GLU A 23 29.09 39.11 23.94
N ASN A 24 29.09 39.36 25.25
CA ASN A 24 30.29 39.82 25.98
C ASN A 24 31.42 38.78 25.99
N TYR A 25 31.06 37.49 25.96
CA TYR A 25 32.03 36.39 25.92
C TYR A 25 32.53 36.05 24.52
N LEU A 26 31.89 36.54 23.45
CA LEU A 26 32.13 36.11 22.07
C LEU A 26 33.62 36.09 21.66
N TYR A 27 34.36 37.15 22.00
CA TYR A 27 35.79 37.27 21.67
C TYR A 27 36.73 36.99 22.84
N SER A 28 36.23 37.08 24.08
CA SER A 28 37.05 36.92 25.28
C SER A 28 37.16 35.47 25.74
N ASP A 29 36.07 34.70 25.59
CA ASP A 29 35.97 33.28 25.90
C ASP A 29 34.86 32.65 25.02
N PRO A 30 35.19 32.22 23.79
CA PRO A 30 34.23 31.62 22.86
C PRO A 30 33.55 30.38 23.42
N ASN A 31 34.23 29.63 24.28
CA ASN A 31 33.67 28.46 24.95
C ASN A 31 32.57 28.88 25.94
N ALA A 32 32.82 29.89 26.78
CA ALA A 32 31.80 30.46 27.64
C ALA A 32 30.63 31.06 26.84
N CYS A 33 30.89 31.68 25.67
CA CYS A 33 29.83 32.14 24.76
C CYS A 33 28.91 30.97 24.36
N ILE A 34 29.46 29.89 23.79
CA ILE A 34 28.70 28.70 23.37
C ILE A 34 27.94 28.07 24.54
N TYR A 35 28.56 28.00 25.71
CA TYR A 35 27.91 27.50 26.92
C TYR A 35 26.68 28.33 27.30
N LYS A 36 26.79 29.67 27.29
CA LYS A 36 25.67 30.57 27.60
C LYS A 36 24.56 30.48 26.55
N LEU A 37 24.89 30.31 25.26
CA LEU A 37 23.90 30.07 24.20
C LEU A 37 23.15 28.73 24.40
N GLY A 38 23.86 27.69 24.83
CA GLY A 38 23.24 26.42 25.19
C GLY A 38 22.36 26.49 26.45
N MET A 39 22.69 27.36 27.42
CA MET A 39 21.81 27.65 28.56
C MET A 39 20.59 28.46 28.14
N PHE A 40 20.75 29.41 27.21
CA PHE A 40 19.66 30.18 26.64
C PHE A 40 18.62 29.25 25.99
N ALA A 41 19.05 28.30 25.15
CA ALA A 41 18.18 27.32 24.52
C ALA A 41 17.43 26.44 25.54
N GLU A 42 18.12 25.99 26.60
CA GLU A 42 17.48 25.18 27.65
C GLU A 42 16.43 25.98 28.43
N ARG A 43 16.75 27.23 28.78
CA ARG A 43 15.79 28.09 29.48
C ARG A 43 14.59 28.42 28.60
N LEU A 44 14.81 28.71 27.32
CA LEU A 44 13.75 29.00 26.35
C LEU A 44 12.76 27.82 26.24
N VAL A 45 13.25 26.58 26.16
CA VAL A 45 12.40 25.38 26.15
C VAL A 45 11.59 25.22 27.44
N GLN A 46 12.15 25.57 28.59
CA GLN A 46 11.40 25.60 29.86
C GLN A 46 10.31 26.66 29.85
N GLU A 47 10.59 27.86 29.34
CA GLU A 47 9.59 28.92 29.21
C GLU A 47 8.44 28.48 28.28
N ILE A 48 8.73 27.77 27.18
CA ILE A 48 7.68 27.20 26.32
C ILE A 48 6.81 26.19 27.10
N LEU A 49 7.42 25.27 27.85
CA LEU A 49 6.66 24.28 28.63
C LEU A 49 5.75 24.95 29.67
N VAL A 50 6.27 25.98 30.35
CA VAL A 50 5.50 26.78 31.32
C VAL A 50 4.36 27.53 30.63
N PHE A 51 4.64 28.15 29.48
CA PHE A 51 3.66 28.91 28.71
C PHE A 51 2.54 28.02 28.13
N GLU A 52 2.89 26.80 27.74
CA GLU A 52 1.97 25.81 27.16
C GLU A 52 1.33 24.89 28.21
N HIS A 53 1.54 25.17 29.50
CA HIS A 53 1.02 24.39 30.63
C HIS A 53 1.33 22.89 30.55
N MET A 54 2.53 22.56 30.08
CA MET A 54 3.00 21.18 29.94
C MET A 54 3.89 20.79 31.11
N ASP A 55 3.57 19.67 31.75
CA ASP A 55 4.39 19.11 32.83
C ASP A 55 5.76 18.67 32.31
N GLU A 56 6.81 18.95 33.08
CA GLU A 56 8.13 18.39 32.80
C GLU A 56 8.15 16.85 32.96
N PRO A 57 9.00 16.12 32.21
CA PRO A 57 9.13 14.67 32.34
C PRO A 57 9.45 14.25 33.79
N LYS A 58 8.62 13.38 34.38
CA LYS A 58 8.81 12.87 35.75
C LYS A 58 10.01 11.91 35.89
N THR A 59 10.39 11.25 34.80
CA THR A 59 11.54 10.35 34.70
C THR A 59 12.44 10.80 33.55
N ASP A 60 13.76 10.73 33.76
CA ASP A 60 14.78 11.13 32.76
C ASP A 60 14.56 12.57 32.23
N ASN A 61 14.45 13.54 33.16
CA ASN A 61 14.18 14.95 32.86
C ASN A 61 15.39 15.67 32.25
N THR A 62 15.74 15.29 31.03
CA THR A 62 16.84 15.87 30.25
C THR A 62 16.30 16.93 29.30
N HIS A 63 17.16 17.89 28.92
CA HIS A 63 16.82 18.87 27.88
C HIS A 63 16.37 18.20 26.57
N ALA A 64 16.92 17.04 26.24
CA ALA A 64 16.50 16.25 25.08
C ALA A 64 15.06 15.73 25.16
N ASN A 65 14.65 15.22 26.33
CA ASN A 65 13.29 14.72 26.51
C ASN A 65 12.26 15.85 26.58
N ARG A 66 12.63 17.04 27.08
CA ARG A 66 11.80 18.25 27.01
C ARG A 66 11.55 18.70 25.56
N ILE A 67 12.57 18.72 24.71
CA ILE A 67 12.43 18.99 23.27
C ILE A 67 11.51 17.95 22.61
N ARG A 68 11.72 16.66 22.89
CA ARG A 68 10.89 15.56 22.36
C ARG A 68 9.42 15.70 22.75
N LEU A 69 9.15 16.18 23.97
CA LEU A 69 7.79 16.42 24.45
C LEU A 69 7.10 17.54 23.64
N LEU A 70 7.78 18.67 23.42
CA LEU A 70 7.27 19.77 22.59
C LEU A 70 7.09 19.35 21.12
N LYS A 71 8.00 18.53 20.59
CA LYS A 71 7.90 17.98 19.22
C LYS A 71 6.66 17.10 19.04
N ARG A 72 6.38 16.21 20.00
CA ARG A 72 5.16 15.38 19.98
C ARG A 72 3.88 16.20 20.09
N ALA A 73 3.95 17.37 20.72
CA ALA A 73 2.84 18.31 20.82
C ALA A 73 2.71 19.25 19.59
N GLY A 74 3.59 19.13 18.59
CA GLY A 74 3.54 19.96 17.38
C GLY A 74 3.95 21.42 17.60
N LEU A 75 4.69 21.73 18.67
CA LEU A 75 5.06 23.11 19.05
C LEU A 75 6.42 23.54 18.54
N LEU A 76 7.21 22.61 18.00
CA LEU A 76 8.52 22.87 17.44
C LEU A 76 8.50 22.57 15.94
N PRO A 77 8.50 23.62 15.09
CA PRO A 77 8.79 23.45 13.67
C PRO A 77 10.15 22.75 13.47
N HIS A 78 10.30 22.02 12.36
CA HIS A 78 11.51 21.24 12.06
C HIS A 78 12.79 22.09 12.12
N GLU A 79 12.75 23.32 11.62
CA GLU A 79 13.84 24.30 11.62
C GLU A 79 14.27 24.72 13.05
N ILE A 80 13.32 24.84 13.96
CA ILE A 80 13.56 25.19 15.37
C ILE A 80 14.06 23.97 16.15
N ASP A 81 13.49 22.78 15.89
CA ASP A 81 13.97 21.51 16.47
C ASP A 81 15.46 21.28 16.14
N ASN A 82 15.84 21.49 14.88
CA ASN A 82 17.25 21.38 14.44
C ASN A 82 18.14 22.44 15.10
N THR A 83 17.67 23.68 15.22
CA THR A 83 18.41 24.75 15.90
C THR A 83 18.67 24.42 17.38
N LEU A 84 17.64 23.94 18.10
CA LEU A 84 17.77 23.50 19.49
C LEU A 84 18.68 22.28 19.62
N TYR A 85 18.62 21.35 18.67
CA TYR A 85 19.52 20.19 18.62
C TYR A 85 20.99 20.60 18.46
N VAL A 86 21.29 21.51 17.53
CA VAL A 86 22.64 22.03 17.30
C VAL A 86 23.18 22.70 18.56
N LEU A 87 22.44 23.65 19.15
CA LEU A 87 22.83 24.36 20.37
C LEU A 87 23.05 23.41 21.56
N ARG A 88 22.24 22.36 21.70
CA ARG A 88 22.43 21.33 22.72
C ARG A 88 23.69 20.51 22.50
N LYS A 89 23.96 20.08 21.26
CA LYS A 89 25.10 19.22 20.92
C LYS A 89 26.42 19.97 21.04
N THR A 90 26.47 21.22 20.58
CA THR A 90 27.66 22.07 20.69
C THR A 90 27.93 22.42 22.15
N ARG A 91 26.90 22.70 22.96
CA ARG A 91 27.07 22.86 24.43
C ARG A 91 27.70 21.64 25.09
N ASN A 92 27.21 20.44 24.80
CA ASN A 92 27.76 19.21 25.38
C ASN A 92 29.22 19.00 24.94
N SER A 93 29.57 19.39 23.72
CA SER A 93 30.95 19.33 23.20
C SER A 93 31.84 20.38 23.87
N ALA A 94 31.35 21.60 24.07
CA ALA A 94 32.05 22.69 24.74
C ALA A 94 32.40 22.36 26.20
N VAL A 95 31.48 21.70 26.91
CA VAL A 95 31.67 21.24 28.31
C VAL A 95 32.70 20.11 28.43
N HIS A 96 32.85 19.25 27.41
CA HIS A 96 33.69 18.04 27.50
C HIS A 96 35.00 18.11 26.72
N ALA A 97 35.10 18.94 25.67
CA ALA A 97 36.21 18.93 24.71
C ALA A 97 36.93 20.28 24.55
N GLY A 98 36.40 21.39 25.09
CA GLY A 98 37.04 22.71 25.01
C GLY A 98 37.10 23.29 23.60
N THR A 99 35.95 23.65 23.03
CA THR A 99 35.86 24.29 21.70
C THR A 99 36.10 25.80 21.79
N ASP A 100 37.22 26.28 21.21
CA ASP A 100 37.66 27.70 21.23
C ASP A 100 37.39 28.46 19.91
N SER A 101 36.47 27.98 19.06
CA SER A 101 36.22 28.56 17.73
C SER A 101 35.34 29.82 17.80
N VAL A 102 35.94 30.99 17.60
CA VAL A 102 35.22 32.28 17.50
C VAL A 102 34.22 32.27 16.34
N ASP A 103 34.55 31.66 15.21
CA ASP A 103 33.65 31.61 14.02
C ASP A 103 32.41 30.74 14.27
N GLU A 104 32.58 29.63 15.00
CA GLU A 104 31.48 28.78 15.43
C GLU A 104 30.60 29.53 16.44
N ALA A 105 31.21 30.23 17.41
CA ALA A 105 30.49 31.06 18.37
C ALA A 105 29.70 32.20 17.67
N LYS A 106 30.27 32.87 16.66
CA LYS A 106 29.58 33.88 15.83
C LYS A 106 28.36 33.29 15.11
N THR A 107 28.53 32.12 14.51
CA THR A 107 27.46 31.42 13.79
C THR A 107 26.33 31.01 14.74
N LEU A 108 26.67 30.44 15.90
CA LEU A 108 25.69 30.04 16.91
C LEU A 108 25.01 31.25 17.58
N LEU A 109 25.72 32.36 17.77
CA LEU A 109 25.16 33.60 18.32
C LEU A 109 24.07 34.16 17.39
N SER A 110 24.37 34.29 16.09
CA SER A 110 23.37 34.71 15.09
C SER A 110 22.20 33.73 14.96
N THR A 111 22.46 32.42 15.05
CA THR A 111 21.42 31.39 15.02
C THR A 111 20.52 31.45 16.27
N THR A 112 21.10 31.73 17.44
CA THR A 112 20.35 31.91 18.69
C THR A 112 19.56 33.20 18.70
N TYR A 113 20.05 34.25 18.03
CA TYR A 113 19.29 35.48 17.81
C TYR A 113 18.05 35.23 16.96
N ASN A 114 18.16 34.44 15.88
CA ASN A 114 17.00 34.01 15.10
C ASN A 114 16.03 33.21 15.98
N LEU A 115 16.51 32.23 16.76
CA LEU A 115 15.68 31.49 17.71
C LEU A 115 14.95 32.41 18.71
N ALA A 116 15.61 33.47 19.18
CA ALA A 116 15.05 34.47 20.07
C ALA A 116 13.95 35.32 19.39
N ILE A 117 14.14 35.70 18.13
CA ILE A 117 13.12 36.38 17.32
C ILE A 117 11.91 35.47 17.15
N TRP A 118 12.11 34.22 16.72
CA TRP A 118 11.01 33.26 16.58
C TRP A 118 10.23 33.13 17.89
N PHE A 119 10.94 33.01 19.01
CA PHE A 119 10.31 32.90 20.31
C PHE A 119 9.50 34.15 20.67
N MET A 120 10.03 35.36 20.40
CA MET A 120 9.31 36.62 20.63
C MET A 120 8.10 36.81 19.71
N GLU A 121 8.22 36.47 18.43
CA GLU A 121 7.11 36.61 17.46
C GLU A 121 6.05 35.51 17.61
N THR A 122 6.39 34.42 18.29
CA THR A 122 5.50 33.29 18.57
C THR A 122 4.83 33.43 19.95
N TYR A 123 5.61 33.66 21.00
CA TYR A 123 5.17 33.67 22.40
C TYR A 123 5.11 35.06 23.03
N GLY A 124 5.67 36.08 22.37
CA GLY A 124 5.73 37.47 22.82
C GLY A 124 4.76 38.37 22.06
N ASP A 125 5.28 39.45 21.47
CA ASP A 125 4.46 40.42 20.73
C ASP A 125 4.42 40.06 19.23
N TRP A 126 3.24 39.74 18.70
CA TRP A 126 3.05 39.39 17.29
C TRP A 126 3.26 40.56 16.32
N GLY A 127 3.19 41.80 16.82
CA GLY A 127 3.53 43.01 16.07
C GLY A 127 5.01 43.41 16.21
N PHE A 128 5.83 42.59 16.86
CA PHE A 128 7.26 42.80 16.96
C PHE A 128 7.88 42.78 15.56
N ILE A 129 8.73 43.77 15.28
CA ILE A 129 9.56 43.83 14.10
C ILE A 129 10.99 43.74 14.61
N ALA A 130 11.67 42.64 14.28
CA ALA A 130 13.06 42.45 14.64
C ALA A 130 13.96 43.47 13.93
N GLU A 131 14.94 44.02 14.66
CA GLU A 131 16.05 44.75 14.06
C GLU A 131 17.02 43.76 13.39
N ASP A 132 17.82 44.21 12.43
CA ASP A 132 18.83 43.35 11.82
C ASP A 132 19.90 42.98 12.86
N PHE A 133 20.34 41.72 12.85
CA PHE A 133 21.39 41.26 13.76
C PHE A 133 22.70 42.03 13.52
N VAL A 134 23.23 42.66 14.56
CA VAL A 134 24.52 43.35 14.51
C VAL A 134 25.56 42.53 15.25
N MET A 135 26.60 42.08 14.54
CA MET A 135 27.69 41.32 15.15
C MET A 135 28.41 42.20 16.21
N PRO A 136 28.62 41.71 17.45
CA PRO A 136 29.36 42.47 18.46
C PRO A 136 30.78 42.83 17.98
N GLU A 137 31.25 44.02 18.35
CA GLU A 137 32.64 44.45 18.12
C GLU A 137 33.58 43.86 19.18
N GLU A 138 34.83 43.61 18.79
CA GLU A 138 35.88 43.14 19.70
C GLU A 138 36.36 44.30 20.59
N VAL A 139 36.01 44.27 21.88
CA VAL A 139 36.37 45.32 22.85
C VAL A 139 37.36 44.76 23.88
N HIS A 140 38.57 45.33 23.92
CA HIS A 140 39.57 45.04 24.96
C HIS A 140 39.42 46.02 26.14
N GLN A 141 38.78 45.62 27.24
CA GLN A 141 38.75 46.40 28.49
C GLN A 141 38.98 45.54 29.75
N ALA A 142 39.78 46.07 30.67
CA ALA A 142 40.21 45.43 31.92
C ALA A 142 39.10 45.23 32.98
N ASP A 143 37.89 45.73 32.74
CA ASP A 143 36.79 45.75 33.72
C ASP A 143 35.61 44.81 33.35
N LEU A 144 35.74 43.99 32.29
CA LEU A 144 34.69 43.05 31.87
C LEU A 144 34.39 41.98 32.94
N LYS A 145 35.39 41.58 33.74
CA LYS A 145 35.23 40.54 34.77
C LYS A 145 34.29 40.96 35.90
N SER A 146 34.37 42.21 36.35
CA SER A 146 33.51 42.75 37.42
C SER A 146 32.06 42.89 36.93
N VAL A 147 31.87 43.33 35.68
CA VAL A 147 30.56 43.45 35.03
C VAL A 147 29.91 42.08 34.84
N ILE A 148 30.68 41.06 34.44
CA ILE A 148 30.13 39.71 34.26
C ILE A 148 29.79 39.05 35.60
N GLU A 149 30.62 39.19 36.64
CA GLU A 149 30.31 38.68 37.99
C GLU A 149 29.05 39.31 38.58
N ASP A 150 28.84 40.62 38.37
CA ASP A 150 27.61 41.31 38.79
C ASP A 150 26.39 40.85 37.98
N GLN A 151 26.54 40.61 36.68
CA GLN A 151 25.47 40.06 35.84
C GLN A 151 25.11 38.62 36.22
N GLU A 152 26.08 37.78 36.59
CA GLU A 152 25.83 36.40 37.06
C GLU A 152 25.14 36.35 38.42
N LYS A 153 25.51 37.23 39.36
CA LYS A 153 24.79 37.39 40.64
C LYS A 153 23.34 37.82 40.40
N LYS A 154 23.12 38.74 39.45
CA LYS A 154 21.80 39.24 39.08
C LYS A 154 20.94 38.14 38.43
N ILE A 155 21.52 37.25 37.62
CA ILE A 155 20.82 36.05 37.10
C ILE A 155 20.40 35.14 38.25
N ALA A 156 21.28 34.85 39.22
CA ALA A 156 20.96 33.98 40.35
C ALA A 156 19.83 34.54 41.24
N GLU A 157 19.80 35.87 41.44
CA GLU A 157 18.71 36.55 42.16
C GLU A 157 17.40 36.58 41.35
N LEU A 158 17.45 36.91 40.07
CA LEU A 158 16.27 36.97 39.20
C LEU A 158 15.64 35.58 39.01
N SER A 159 16.46 34.54 38.84
CA SER A 159 16.03 33.14 38.74
C SER A 159 15.33 32.65 40.01
N LYS A 160 15.73 33.14 41.19
CA LYS A 160 15.06 32.85 42.48
C LYS A 160 13.75 33.62 42.67
N LYS A 161 13.61 34.82 42.10
CA LYS A 161 12.40 35.65 42.18
C LYS A 161 11.31 35.24 41.18
N LEU A 162 11.67 34.52 40.11
CA LEU A 162 10.78 34.11 39.00
C LEU A 162 9.92 32.87 39.26
N ALA A 163 9.62 32.51 40.51
CA ALA A 163 8.58 31.52 40.82
C ALA A 163 7.18 32.15 40.85
N GLN A 164 7.09 33.48 40.85
CA GLN A 164 5.84 34.25 40.86
C GLN A 164 6.06 35.52 40.03
N VAL A 165 5.54 35.56 38.80
CA VAL A 165 4.99 36.76 38.10
C VAL A 165 4.83 36.47 36.60
N THR A 166 3.56 36.52 36.19
CA THR A 166 2.96 37.06 34.96
C THR A 166 3.63 36.75 33.61
N THR A 167 3.15 35.69 32.96
CA THR A 167 3.34 35.47 31.52
C THR A 167 2.76 36.63 30.71
N ALA A 168 3.48 37.03 29.67
CA ALA A 168 3.09 38.05 28.71
C ALA A 168 1.73 37.73 28.05
N VAL A 169 0.91 38.77 27.86
CA VAL A 169 -0.36 38.85 27.12
C VAL A 169 -0.87 37.52 26.53
N SER A 170 -1.70 36.83 27.31
CA SER A 170 -2.46 35.66 26.87
C SER A 170 -3.70 36.10 26.10
N GLY A 171 -3.76 35.73 24.83
CA GLY A 171 -4.94 35.89 23.97
C GLY A 171 -4.98 34.94 22.77
N THR A 172 -3.87 34.27 22.45
CA THR A 172 -3.73 33.41 21.28
C THR A 172 -3.71 31.93 21.69
N THR A 173 -4.25 31.04 20.87
CA THR A 173 -4.32 29.61 21.19
C THR A 173 -2.99 28.90 20.95
N GLN A 174 -2.74 27.77 21.62
CA GLN A 174 -1.58 26.90 21.35
C GLN A 174 -1.44 26.56 19.86
N LYS A 175 -2.55 26.38 19.16
CA LYS A 175 -2.60 26.08 17.72
C LYS A 175 -2.26 27.29 16.85
N GLU A 176 -2.70 28.48 17.24
CA GLU A 176 -2.29 29.73 16.61
C GLU A 176 -0.81 30.03 16.82
N ARG A 177 -0.26 29.71 17.99
CA ARG A 177 1.17 29.79 18.25
C ARG A 177 1.95 28.72 17.51
N ALA A 178 1.46 27.50 17.40
CA ALA A 178 2.08 26.48 16.53
C ALA A 178 2.06 26.91 15.05
N LYS A 179 0.94 27.46 14.58
CA LYS A 179 0.80 28.01 13.21
C LYS A 179 1.68 29.24 12.99
N ARG A 180 1.75 30.15 13.96
CA ARG A 180 2.63 31.33 13.95
C ARG A 180 4.07 30.87 14.03
N ALA A 181 4.40 29.84 14.82
CA ALA A 181 5.71 29.25 14.90
C ALA A 181 6.14 28.70 13.53
N GLU A 182 5.28 27.97 12.83
CA GLU A 182 5.54 27.48 11.46
C GLU A 182 5.60 28.62 10.43
N THR A 183 4.73 29.63 10.54
CA THR A 183 4.70 30.79 9.63
C THR A 183 5.94 31.65 9.80
N VAL A 184 6.31 31.95 11.04
CA VAL A 184 7.51 32.70 11.39
C VAL A 184 8.75 31.88 11.02
N SER A 185 8.78 30.59 11.33
CA SER A 185 9.89 29.70 10.95
C SER A 185 10.06 29.57 9.42
N SER A 186 8.97 29.52 8.66
CA SER A 186 9.03 29.52 7.18
C SER A 186 9.32 30.89 6.57
N MET A 187 8.99 31.98 7.28
CA MET A 187 9.37 33.36 6.92
C MET A 187 10.78 33.72 7.40
N MET A 188 11.38 32.94 8.31
CA MET A 188 12.77 33.11 8.68
C MET A 188 13.60 32.96 7.43
N GLN A 189 14.31 34.03 7.08
CA GLN A 189 15.25 33.98 5.98
C GLN A 189 16.47 33.21 6.45
N TRP A 190 16.43 31.89 6.25
CA TRP A 190 17.61 31.08 6.38
C TRP A 190 18.57 31.51 5.28
N ASN A 191 19.70 32.08 5.70
CA ASN A 191 20.75 32.33 4.75
C ASN A 191 21.31 30.98 4.29
N GLU A 192 22.03 31.00 3.18
CA GLU A 192 22.58 29.79 2.57
C GLU A 192 23.48 29.01 3.54
N ALA A 193 24.23 29.69 4.40
CA ALA A 193 25.06 29.05 5.41
C ALA A 193 24.23 28.24 6.43
N GLN A 194 23.05 28.74 6.83
CA GLN A 194 22.13 28.02 7.71
C GLN A 194 21.50 26.81 6.99
N THR A 195 21.13 26.94 5.72
CA THR A 195 20.65 25.80 4.92
C THR A 195 21.73 24.73 4.76
N ARG A 196 22.99 25.12 4.56
CA ARG A 196 24.12 24.19 4.51
C ARG A 196 24.34 23.44 5.84
N CYS A 197 24.15 24.09 6.99
CA CYS A 197 24.18 23.39 8.29
C CYS A 197 23.09 22.28 8.39
N LEU A 198 21.91 22.52 7.83
CA LEU A 198 20.85 21.50 7.76
C LEU A 198 21.25 20.34 6.84
N ILE A 199 21.80 20.66 5.68
CA ILE A 199 22.30 19.66 4.72
C ILE A 199 23.42 18.83 5.37
N ASP A 200 24.34 19.43 6.12
CA ASP A 200 25.40 18.71 6.85
C ASP A 200 24.83 17.65 7.79
N GLU A 201 23.73 17.93 8.49
CA GLU A 201 23.07 16.94 9.34
C GLU A 201 22.47 15.79 8.52
N GLN A 202 21.79 16.09 7.41
CA GLN A 202 21.21 15.08 6.54
C GLN A 202 22.30 14.19 5.90
N LEU A 203 23.41 14.79 5.49
CA LEU A 203 24.58 14.09 4.95
C LEU A 203 25.22 13.18 6.01
N ARG A 204 25.36 13.65 7.25
CA ARG A 204 25.85 12.84 8.38
C ARG A 204 24.93 11.65 8.68
N LYS A 205 23.61 11.83 8.61
CA LYS A 205 22.65 10.72 8.75
C LYS A 205 22.80 9.67 7.64
N ALA A 206 23.21 10.08 6.44
CA ALA A 206 23.53 9.19 5.33
C ALA A 206 24.96 8.60 5.38
N GLY A 207 25.74 8.90 6.42
CA GLY A 207 27.09 8.34 6.61
C GLY A 207 28.23 9.15 6.00
N TRP A 208 27.99 10.39 5.59
CA TRP A 208 29.04 11.31 5.14
C TRP A 208 29.65 12.10 6.30
N GLU A 209 30.95 12.34 6.25
CA GLU A 209 31.60 13.35 7.10
C GLU A 209 31.37 14.73 6.47
N ALA A 210 30.42 15.49 7.02
CA ALA A 210 30.04 16.81 6.53
C ALA A 210 30.03 17.85 7.67
N ASP A 211 30.69 18.98 7.40
CA ASP A 211 30.74 20.18 8.25
C ASP A 211 31.21 21.36 7.38
N THR A 212 30.28 22.20 6.95
CA THR A 212 30.53 23.35 6.06
C THR A 212 31.50 24.38 6.63
N THR A 213 31.66 24.39 7.96
CA THR A 213 32.52 25.35 8.65
C THR A 213 33.94 24.82 8.81
N ASN A 214 34.10 23.53 9.10
CA ASN A 214 35.39 22.93 9.43
C ASN A 214 35.99 22.08 8.30
N LEU A 215 35.15 21.37 7.53
CA LEU A 215 35.54 20.56 6.38
C LEU A 215 35.42 21.38 5.09
N ARG A 216 36.27 22.40 4.96
CA ARG A 216 36.22 23.40 3.90
C ARG A 216 37.55 23.49 3.15
N TYR A 217 37.51 23.60 1.82
CA TYR A 217 38.73 23.64 1.01
C TYR A 217 39.68 24.78 1.40
N SER A 218 39.14 25.98 1.67
CA SER A 218 39.91 27.18 2.05
C SER A 218 40.59 27.05 3.42
N LYS A 219 40.10 26.18 4.31
CA LYS A 219 40.75 25.84 5.59
C LYS A 219 41.80 24.72 5.46
N GLY A 220 42.10 24.28 4.24
CA GLY A 220 43.09 23.24 3.98
C GLY A 220 42.55 21.81 4.02
N THR A 221 41.23 21.61 4.16
CA THR A 221 40.64 20.27 4.08
C THR A 221 40.86 19.68 2.69
N ARG A 222 41.34 18.43 2.63
CA ARG A 222 41.58 17.68 1.40
C ARG A 222 41.02 16.26 1.55
N PRO A 223 40.77 15.56 0.43
CA PRO A 223 40.35 14.16 0.47
C PRO A 223 41.38 13.28 1.16
N VAL A 224 40.93 12.27 1.91
CA VAL A 224 41.81 11.37 2.68
C VAL A 224 41.39 9.94 2.42
N LYS A 225 42.36 9.09 2.05
CA LYS A 225 42.14 7.65 1.85
C LYS A 225 41.49 7.01 3.09
N GLY A 226 40.39 6.28 2.87
CA GLY A 226 39.64 5.59 3.92
C GLY A 226 38.58 6.43 4.64
N ARG A 227 38.41 7.72 4.29
CA ARG A 227 37.35 8.58 4.81
C ARG A 227 36.37 8.98 3.72
N ASN A 228 35.10 9.16 4.09
CA ASN A 228 34.03 9.56 3.17
C ASN A 228 33.60 11.00 3.50
N ILE A 229 34.16 11.98 2.80
CA ILE A 229 34.10 13.39 3.20
C ILE A 229 33.34 14.21 2.15
N ALA A 230 32.38 15.01 2.61
CA ALA A 230 31.78 16.08 1.81
C ALA A 230 32.52 17.39 2.14
N ILE A 231 33.38 17.84 1.22
CA ILE A 231 34.22 19.03 1.41
C ILE A 231 33.50 20.25 0.83
N SER A 232 33.36 21.29 1.63
CA SER A 232 32.68 22.53 1.23
C SER A 232 33.58 23.50 0.46
N GLU A 233 32.97 24.31 -0.41
CA GLU A 233 33.61 25.35 -1.24
C GLU A 233 34.75 24.79 -2.12
N TRP A 234 34.46 23.72 -2.88
CA TRP A 234 35.45 23.09 -3.73
C TRP A 234 35.70 23.92 -5.00
N PRO A 235 36.94 24.36 -5.31
CA PRO A 235 37.17 25.28 -6.42
C PRO A 235 36.99 24.63 -7.79
N THR A 236 36.40 25.37 -8.72
CA THR A 236 36.21 24.97 -10.12
C THR A 236 36.68 26.09 -11.05
N ASN A 237 36.75 25.79 -12.35
CA ASN A 237 36.96 26.74 -13.44
C ASN A 237 35.62 27.10 -14.11
N SER A 238 34.55 27.23 -13.31
CA SER A 238 33.19 27.56 -13.77
C SER A 238 33.18 28.62 -14.87
N ALA A 239 32.44 28.37 -15.94
CA ALA A 239 32.29 29.32 -17.04
C ALA A 239 31.41 30.52 -16.66
N PHE A 240 30.57 30.37 -15.65
CA PHE A 240 29.61 31.38 -15.19
C PHE A 240 30.17 32.29 -14.09
N TYR A 241 31.10 31.80 -13.27
CA TYR A 241 31.60 32.53 -12.11
C TYR A 241 33.13 32.58 -12.07
N LYS A 242 33.70 33.79 -11.97
CA LYS A 242 35.13 34.01 -11.82
C LYS A 242 35.57 33.49 -10.44
N ASN A 243 36.36 32.40 -10.41
CA ASN A 243 36.69 31.61 -9.20
C ASN A 243 35.49 30.87 -8.59
N GLY A 244 34.57 30.36 -9.41
CA GLY A 244 33.42 29.58 -8.95
C GLY A 244 33.82 28.35 -8.12
N TYR A 245 33.06 28.07 -7.07
CA TYR A 245 33.21 26.90 -6.22
C TYR A 245 31.91 26.10 -6.22
N ALA A 246 32.01 24.78 -6.21
CA ALA A 246 30.89 23.92 -5.88
C ALA A 246 30.71 23.95 -4.35
N ASP A 247 29.46 24.00 -3.89
CA ASP A 247 29.18 24.11 -2.46
C ASP A 247 29.66 22.89 -1.69
N TYR A 248 29.50 21.71 -2.29
CA TYR A 248 30.06 20.48 -1.76
C TYR A 248 30.65 19.62 -2.88
N ALA A 249 31.81 19.05 -2.60
CA ALA A 249 32.43 17.98 -3.36
C ALA A 249 32.51 16.72 -2.50
N PHE A 250 31.98 15.62 -3.02
CA PHE A 250 31.86 14.35 -2.31
C PHE A 250 33.02 13.43 -2.67
N PHE A 251 33.75 12.98 -1.65
CA PHE A 251 34.89 12.10 -1.81
C PHE A 251 34.70 10.77 -1.08
N ILE A 252 34.93 9.68 -1.80
CA ILE A 252 35.07 8.34 -1.21
C ILE A 252 36.56 8.00 -1.24
N GLY A 253 37.22 8.15 -0.09
CA GLY A 253 38.66 8.20 -0.01
C GLY A 253 39.21 9.42 -0.76
N GLU A 254 39.89 9.19 -1.87
CA GLU A 254 40.46 10.24 -2.75
C GLU A 254 39.69 10.38 -4.07
N LYS A 255 38.62 9.61 -4.25
CA LYS A 255 37.80 9.61 -5.48
C LYS A 255 36.75 10.72 -5.40
N LEU A 256 36.77 11.68 -6.31
CA LEU A 256 35.69 12.66 -6.47
C LEU A 256 34.49 11.97 -7.14
N VAL A 257 33.43 11.72 -6.38
CA VAL A 257 32.26 10.95 -6.85
C VAL A 257 31.03 11.80 -7.13
N ALA A 258 30.88 12.95 -6.47
CA ALA A 258 29.76 13.84 -6.74
C ALA A 258 30.09 15.32 -6.49
N LEU A 259 29.33 16.20 -7.13
CA LEU A 259 29.27 17.63 -6.83
C LEU A 259 27.85 18.05 -6.48
N MET A 260 27.74 19.07 -5.65
CA MET A 260 26.45 19.63 -5.26
C MET A 260 26.49 21.14 -5.17
N ASP A 261 25.36 21.74 -5.51
CA ASP A 261 25.06 23.13 -5.24
C ASP A 261 23.88 23.21 -4.25
N ALA A 262 24.05 24.01 -3.20
CA ALA A 262 23.06 24.26 -2.18
C ALA A 262 22.33 25.56 -2.49
N LYS A 263 21.01 25.56 -2.33
CA LYS A 263 20.20 26.77 -2.47
C LYS A 263 19.62 27.17 -1.13
N LYS A 264 19.24 28.44 -1.01
CA LYS A 264 18.45 28.90 0.14
C LYS A 264 17.15 28.10 0.19
N ALA A 265 16.63 27.85 1.39
CA ALA A 265 15.38 27.10 1.57
C ALA A 265 14.17 27.68 0.80
N SER A 266 14.18 28.99 0.54
CA SER A 266 13.15 29.71 -0.22
C SER A 266 13.27 29.62 -1.74
N GLU A 267 14.39 29.12 -2.27
CA GLU A 267 14.66 29.05 -3.71
C GLU A 267 14.33 27.66 -4.28
N ASP A 268 13.84 27.66 -5.53
CA ASP A 268 13.61 26.45 -6.31
C ASP A 268 14.93 25.77 -6.65
N VAL A 269 14.97 24.44 -6.55
CA VAL A 269 16.21 23.66 -6.65
C VAL A 269 16.36 22.90 -7.98
N ALA A 270 15.25 22.59 -8.66
CA ALA A 270 15.25 21.68 -9.81
C ALA A 270 16.13 22.16 -10.98
N SER A 271 16.10 23.45 -11.32
CA SER A 271 16.86 24.01 -12.44
C SER A 271 18.35 24.19 -12.16
N THR A 272 18.74 24.23 -10.88
CA THR A 272 20.14 24.43 -10.45
C THR A 272 21.05 23.33 -10.96
N ILE A 273 20.57 22.08 -10.91
CA ILE A 273 21.35 20.92 -11.36
C ILE A 273 21.67 20.98 -12.87
N ASP A 274 20.77 21.57 -13.66
CA ASP A 274 20.87 21.59 -15.12
C ASP A 274 21.81 22.68 -15.65
N VAL A 275 22.11 23.69 -14.84
CA VAL A 275 22.96 24.82 -15.24
C VAL A 275 24.25 24.85 -14.43
N GLN A 276 24.15 25.04 -13.11
CA GLN A 276 25.31 25.32 -12.27
C GLN A 276 26.10 24.05 -11.95
N VAL A 277 25.43 22.99 -11.50
CA VAL A 277 26.13 21.75 -11.09
C VAL A 277 26.76 21.05 -12.30
N LYS A 278 26.07 21.05 -13.45
CA LYS A 278 26.63 20.59 -14.72
C LYS A 278 27.85 21.39 -15.16
N ASP A 279 27.85 22.71 -14.99
CA ASP A 279 29.01 23.56 -15.30
C ASP A 279 30.21 23.21 -14.42
N TYR A 280 30.01 23.09 -13.11
CA TYR A 280 31.06 22.68 -12.18
C TYR A 280 31.67 21.32 -12.55
N ALA A 281 30.83 20.36 -12.93
CA ALA A 281 31.28 19.02 -13.31
C ALA A 281 32.05 18.98 -14.63
N LYS A 282 31.88 19.97 -15.51
CA LYS A 282 32.66 20.09 -16.76
C LYS A 282 34.00 20.80 -16.58
N HIS A 283 34.12 21.61 -15.52
CA HIS A 283 35.23 22.53 -15.34
C HIS A 283 35.99 22.28 -14.02
N ILE A 284 36.45 21.04 -13.81
CA ILE A 284 37.34 20.75 -12.68
C ILE A 284 38.72 21.37 -12.95
N LYS A 285 39.36 21.93 -11.91
CA LYS A 285 40.70 22.50 -12.05
C LYS A 285 41.74 21.42 -12.38
N GLU A 286 42.73 21.77 -13.20
CA GLU A 286 43.82 20.85 -13.57
C GLU A 286 44.58 20.30 -12.34
N GLU A 287 44.76 21.13 -11.31
CA GLU A 287 45.39 20.71 -10.04
C GLU A 287 44.59 19.63 -9.28
N HIS A 288 43.29 19.45 -9.59
CA HIS A 288 42.43 18.45 -8.97
C HIS A 288 42.18 17.23 -9.87
N ALA A 289 42.79 17.18 -11.06
CA ALA A 289 42.63 16.09 -12.01
C ALA A 289 43.00 14.72 -11.40
N GLY A 290 43.90 14.69 -10.42
CA GLY A 290 44.28 13.47 -9.69
C GLY A 290 43.15 12.84 -8.87
N TYR A 291 42.09 13.58 -8.53
CA TYR A 291 40.92 13.08 -7.81
C TYR A 291 39.78 12.62 -8.74
N VAL A 292 39.84 12.99 -10.02
CA VAL A 292 38.84 12.65 -11.02
C VAL A 292 38.96 11.16 -11.38
N ILE A 293 37.85 10.43 -11.26
CA ILE A 293 37.82 8.98 -11.49
C ILE A 293 37.51 8.57 -12.93
N GLY A 294 37.05 9.50 -13.76
CA GLY A 294 36.69 9.22 -15.15
C GLY A 294 36.17 10.46 -15.87
N SER A 295 35.77 10.29 -17.13
CA SER A 295 35.14 11.34 -17.92
C SER A 295 34.03 10.74 -18.78
N TRP A 296 32.89 11.42 -18.85
CA TRP A 296 31.69 10.99 -19.55
C TRP A 296 31.16 12.12 -20.43
N GLY A 297 31.61 12.13 -21.69
CA GLY A 297 31.47 13.31 -22.54
C GLY A 297 32.27 14.48 -21.95
N ASP A 298 31.62 15.62 -21.73
CA ASP A 298 32.25 16.80 -21.13
C ASP A 298 32.37 16.71 -19.60
N TYR A 299 31.68 15.77 -18.94
CA TYR A 299 31.61 15.73 -17.48
C TYR A 299 32.78 14.94 -16.88
N GLN A 300 33.47 15.53 -15.91
CA GLN A 300 34.58 14.94 -15.15
C GLN A 300 34.13 14.38 -13.79
N VAL A 301 32.85 14.50 -13.45
CA VAL A 301 32.25 13.97 -12.21
C VAL A 301 31.00 13.17 -12.56
N PRO A 302 30.80 11.97 -11.99
CA PRO A 302 29.71 11.09 -12.42
C PRO A 302 28.35 11.46 -11.86
N PHE A 303 28.27 11.96 -10.62
CA PHE A 303 26.99 12.25 -9.96
C PHE A 303 26.87 13.72 -9.60
N LEU A 304 25.67 14.25 -9.79
CA LEU A 304 25.35 15.66 -9.52
C LEU A 304 24.16 15.72 -8.57
N PHE A 305 24.23 16.64 -7.61
CA PHE A 305 23.14 16.91 -6.67
C PHE A 305 22.78 18.39 -6.65
N ALA A 306 21.52 18.68 -6.34
CA ALA A 306 21.10 20.01 -5.90
C ALA A 306 20.12 19.86 -4.74
N SER A 307 20.25 20.69 -3.70
CA SER A 307 19.34 20.64 -2.54
C SER A 307 19.13 22.03 -1.94
N ASN A 308 17.94 22.28 -1.44
CA ASN A 308 17.62 23.43 -0.59
C ASN A 308 17.33 23.01 0.87
N GLY A 309 17.71 21.78 1.25
CA GLY A 309 17.54 21.21 2.58
C GLY A 309 16.10 20.81 2.93
N ARG A 310 15.11 21.11 2.08
CA ARG A 310 13.70 20.79 2.33
C ARG A 310 13.35 19.38 1.87
N ALA A 311 12.34 18.78 2.52
CA ALA A 311 11.77 17.50 2.08
C ALA A 311 11.13 17.62 0.68
N PHE A 312 11.20 16.52 -0.09
CA PHE A 312 10.57 16.44 -1.40
C PHE A 312 9.05 16.23 -1.29
N LEU A 313 8.28 17.02 -2.03
CA LEU A 313 6.83 16.90 -2.13
C LEU A 313 6.43 16.78 -3.61
N GLU A 314 5.71 15.72 -3.98
CA GLU A 314 5.36 15.44 -5.39
C GLU A 314 4.47 16.55 -5.98
N GLN A 315 3.57 17.15 -5.20
CA GLN A 315 2.73 18.26 -5.68
C GLN A 315 3.54 19.52 -5.97
N LEU A 316 4.69 19.67 -5.32
CA LEU A 316 5.62 20.79 -5.47
C LEU A 316 6.95 20.30 -6.05
N ARG A 317 6.88 19.36 -7.01
CA ARG A 317 8.02 18.59 -7.51
C ARG A 317 9.28 19.41 -7.78
N THR A 318 9.14 20.61 -8.36
CA THR A 318 10.27 21.47 -8.75
C THR A 318 10.79 22.40 -7.65
N LYS A 319 10.05 22.56 -6.55
CA LYS A 319 10.29 23.56 -5.50
C LYS A 319 11.23 23.08 -4.41
N SER A 320 11.21 21.80 -4.06
CA SER A 320 11.96 21.26 -2.92
C SER A 320 12.51 19.86 -3.18
N GLY A 321 13.34 19.38 -2.27
CA GLY A 321 13.90 18.03 -2.30
C GLY A 321 15.37 17.97 -2.71
N ILE A 322 15.88 16.74 -2.77
CA ILE A 322 17.24 16.44 -3.22
C ILE A 322 17.11 16.03 -4.68
N TRP A 323 17.64 16.82 -5.60
CA TRP A 323 17.69 16.47 -7.00
C TRP A 323 18.98 15.72 -7.31
N PHE A 324 18.87 14.64 -8.05
CA PHE A 324 19.99 13.78 -8.40
C PHE A 324 20.06 13.56 -9.91
N LEU A 325 21.27 13.54 -10.45
CA LEU A 325 21.56 13.18 -11.83
C LEU A 325 22.81 12.29 -11.89
N ASP A 326 22.67 11.16 -12.58
CA ASP A 326 23.79 10.34 -13.03
C ASP A 326 24.25 10.83 -14.41
N ALA A 327 25.33 11.60 -14.45
CA ALA A 327 25.87 12.24 -15.65
C ALA A 327 26.67 11.28 -16.54
N ARG A 328 26.84 10.01 -16.15
CA ARG A 328 27.63 9.03 -16.91
C ARG A 328 27.01 8.66 -18.26
N LYS A 329 25.70 8.89 -18.42
CA LYS A 329 24.98 8.78 -19.69
C LYS A 329 24.29 10.10 -20.00
N SER A 330 24.50 10.62 -21.21
CA SER A 330 23.90 11.89 -21.65
C SER A 330 22.38 11.86 -21.75
N SER A 331 21.78 10.68 -21.93
CA SER A 331 20.33 10.48 -21.97
C SER A 331 19.65 10.48 -20.60
N ASN A 332 20.41 10.43 -19.50
CA ASN A 332 19.84 10.43 -18.16
C ASN A 332 19.24 11.80 -17.84
N GLN A 333 18.05 11.79 -17.21
CA GLN A 333 17.38 12.98 -16.71
C GLN A 333 17.58 13.12 -15.20
N SER A 334 17.58 14.35 -14.70
CA SER A 334 17.59 14.61 -13.27
C SER A 334 16.24 14.24 -12.66
N TYR A 335 16.25 13.72 -11.45
CA TYR A 335 15.02 13.36 -10.73
C TYR A 335 15.17 13.58 -9.23
N PRO A 336 14.05 13.84 -8.53
CA PRO A 336 14.07 14.00 -7.09
C PRO A 336 14.23 12.66 -6.36
N ILE A 337 15.02 12.66 -5.30
CA ILE A 337 15.13 11.59 -4.31
C ILE A 337 14.71 12.12 -2.94
N ARG A 338 14.14 11.24 -2.12
CA ARG A 338 13.60 11.62 -0.79
C ARG A 338 14.67 11.73 0.28
N ASN A 339 15.77 11.00 0.14
CA ASN A 339 16.83 10.88 1.12
C ASN A 339 18.19 10.80 0.42
N TRP A 340 19.26 11.18 1.11
CA TRP A 340 20.62 11.16 0.58
C TRP A 340 21.12 9.74 0.37
N PHE A 341 21.87 9.55 -0.72
CA PHE A 341 22.66 8.34 -0.92
C PHE A 341 23.81 8.29 0.07
N SER A 342 24.05 7.11 0.63
CA SER A 342 25.26 6.83 1.40
C SER A 342 26.50 6.73 0.50
N PRO A 343 27.72 6.84 1.06
CA PRO A 343 28.94 6.58 0.30
C PRO A 343 28.94 5.21 -0.39
N SER A 344 28.48 4.17 0.30
CA SER A 344 28.34 2.82 -0.26
C SER A 344 27.36 2.78 -1.44
N ASP A 345 26.23 3.49 -1.37
CA ASP A 345 25.26 3.54 -2.47
C ASP A 345 25.89 4.11 -3.75
N LEU A 346 26.65 5.20 -3.62
CA LEU A 346 27.32 5.83 -4.76
C LEU A 346 28.47 4.96 -5.30
N GLU A 347 29.26 4.33 -4.44
CA GLU A 347 30.33 3.43 -4.88
C GLU A 347 29.75 2.22 -5.64
N GLU A 348 28.63 1.68 -5.17
CA GLU A 348 27.97 0.59 -5.86
C GLU A 348 27.36 1.02 -7.19
N LYS A 349 26.70 2.18 -7.25
CA LYS A 349 26.23 2.75 -8.53
C LYS A 349 27.39 2.95 -9.50
N LEU A 350 28.57 3.37 -9.04
CA LEU A 350 29.78 3.48 -9.87
C LEU A 350 30.24 2.14 -10.42
N SER A 351 30.18 1.08 -9.60
CA SER A 351 30.58 -0.27 -10.01
C SER A 351 29.65 -0.91 -11.04
N GLN A 352 28.41 -0.42 -11.17
CA GLN A 352 27.39 -1.00 -12.05
C GLN A 352 27.55 -0.50 -13.50
N ASP A 353 27.68 -1.44 -14.43
CA ASP A 353 27.56 -1.19 -15.87
C ASP A 353 26.18 -1.67 -16.36
N ILE A 354 25.22 -0.76 -16.38
CA ILE A 354 23.84 -1.05 -16.77
C ILE A 354 23.74 -1.45 -18.25
N ALA A 355 24.61 -0.91 -19.12
CA ALA A 355 24.54 -1.22 -20.54
C ALA A 355 24.96 -2.68 -20.80
N LYS A 356 26.10 -3.08 -20.24
CA LYS A 356 26.57 -4.47 -20.30
C LYS A 356 25.60 -5.44 -19.63
N ALA A 357 24.98 -5.04 -18.51
CA ALA A 357 23.98 -5.88 -17.86
C ALA A 357 22.69 -6.02 -18.69
N ASN A 358 22.25 -4.97 -19.38
CA ASN A 358 21.13 -5.04 -20.32
C ASN A 358 21.45 -5.93 -21.54
N GLU A 359 22.68 -5.90 -22.06
CA GLU A 359 23.12 -6.82 -23.12
C GLU A 359 23.13 -8.28 -22.64
N ALA A 360 23.64 -8.54 -21.44
CA ALA A 360 23.59 -9.85 -20.82
C ALA A 360 22.15 -10.33 -20.61
N LEU A 361 21.25 -9.43 -20.19
CA LEU A 361 19.83 -9.71 -20.00
C LEU A 361 19.10 -10.01 -21.31
N ALA A 362 19.42 -9.31 -22.40
CA ALA A 362 18.87 -9.56 -23.74
C ALA A 362 19.32 -10.89 -24.36
N THR A 363 20.57 -11.25 -24.13
CA THR A 363 21.20 -12.45 -24.71
C THR A 363 21.08 -13.68 -23.81
N TYR A 364 20.49 -13.53 -22.63
CA TYR A 364 20.35 -14.60 -21.65
C TYR A 364 19.52 -15.75 -22.21
N ASN A 365 19.95 -16.98 -21.95
CA ASN A 365 19.21 -18.16 -22.36
C ASN A 365 18.01 -18.42 -21.43
N ASP A 366 16.80 -18.18 -21.94
CA ASP A 366 15.55 -18.36 -21.20
C ASP A 366 15.09 -19.84 -21.10
N SER A 367 15.86 -20.81 -21.58
CA SER A 367 15.48 -22.23 -21.56
C SER A 367 15.17 -22.78 -20.15
N PHE A 368 15.73 -22.17 -19.09
CA PHE A 368 15.42 -22.54 -17.71
C PHE A 368 13.95 -22.28 -17.34
N MET A 369 13.30 -21.33 -18.01
CA MET A 369 11.89 -21.02 -17.77
C MET A 369 10.98 -22.16 -18.24
N GLU A 370 11.36 -22.84 -19.31
CA GLU A 370 10.57 -23.90 -19.95
C GLU A 370 10.95 -25.31 -19.47
N ASP A 371 11.96 -25.44 -18.61
CA ASP A 371 12.43 -26.76 -18.13
C ASP A 371 11.29 -27.50 -17.40
N PRO A 372 10.82 -28.66 -17.93
CA PRO A 372 9.73 -29.43 -17.31
C PRO A 372 10.07 -29.98 -15.93
N THR A 373 11.36 -30.12 -15.61
CA THR A 373 11.86 -30.62 -14.32
C THR A 373 12.17 -29.49 -13.33
N GLY A 374 12.05 -28.24 -13.77
CA GLY A 374 12.35 -27.03 -13.01
C GLY A 374 11.17 -26.06 -12.93
N LEU A 375 11.37 -24.86 -13.46
CA LEU A 375 10.43 -23.75 -13.29
C LEU A 375 9.12 -24.00 -14.06
N ASN A 376 9.21 -24.60 -15.25
CA ASN A 376 8.09 -24.98 -16.13
C ASN A 376 7.00 -23.89 -16.23
N LEU A 377 7.43 -22.67 -16.58
CA LEU A 377 6.54 -21.54 -16.78
C LEU A 377 5.64 -21.77 -17.99
N ARG A 378 4.39 -21.33 -17.85
CA ARG A 378 3.40 -21.31 -18.92
C ARG A 378 3.67 -20.14 -19.87
N ASP A 379 3.20 -20.23 -21.10
CA ASP A 379 3.42 -19.22 -22.15
C ASP A 379 3.10 -17.79 -21.69
N TYR A 380 1.99 -17.58 -20.97
CA TYR A 380 1.60 -16.25 -20.48
C TYR A 380 2.55 -15.74 -19.38
N GLN A 381 3.14 -16.63 -18.58
CA GLN A 381 4.11 -16.25 -17.54
C GLN A 381 5.43 -15.85 -18.19
N ILE A 382 5.87 -16.56 -19.22
CA ILE A 382 7.05 -16.21 -20.02
C ILE A 382 6.84 -14.84 -20.69
N LYS A 383 5.66 -14.63 -21.30
CA LYS A 383 5.29 -13.32 -21.88
C LYS A 383 5.32 -12.20 -20.84
N ALA A 384 4.81 -12.43 -19.63
CA ALA A 384 4.85 -11.47 -18.53
C ALA A 384 6.28 -11.12 -18.12
N VAL A 385 7.16 -12.12 -17.94
CA VAL A 385 8.58 -11.93 -17.60
C VAL A 385 9.31 -11.17 -18.71
N ASN A 386 9.03 -11.49 -19.98
CA ASN A 386 9.64 -10.82 -21.12
C ASN A 386 9.17 -9.37 -21.26
N LYS A 387 7.88 -9.08 -21.01
CA LYS A 387 7.37 -7.71 -20.99
C LYS A 387 7.97 -6.88 -19.87
N ALA A 388 8.10 -7.45 -18.67
CA ALA A 388 8.80 -6.79 -17.56
C ALA A 388 10.27 -6.53 -17.89
N THR A 389 10.95 -7.51 -18.49
CA THR A 389 12.34 -7.39 -18.94
C THR A 389 12.51 -6.28 -19.99
N GLU A 390 11.63 -6.23 -20.99
CA GLU A 390 11.60 -5.20 -22.03
C GLU A 390 11.42 -3.80 -21.42
N ALA A 391 10.46 -3.64 -20.50
CA ALA A 391 10.23 -2.37 -19.80
C ALA A 391 11.48 -1.91 -19.02
N ILE A 392 12.14 -2.82 -18.30
CA ILE A 392 13.37 -2.53 -17.54
C ILE A 392 14.52 -2.14 -18.47
N MET A 393 14.68 -2.84 -19.60
CA MET A 393 15.72 -2.55 -20.59
C MET A 393 15.51 -1.19 -21.27
N ASN A 394 14.25 -0.80 -21.50
CA ASN A 394 13.86 0.50 -22.06
C ASN A 394 13.97 1.66 -21.05
N GLY A 395 14.47 1.41 -19.83
CA GLY A 395 14.66 2.43 -18.80
C GLY A 395 13.42 2.69 -17.94
N GLY A 396 12.38 1.87 -18.03
CA GLY A 396 11.20 1.94 -17.18
C GLY A 396 11.56 1.76 -15.71
N ARG A 397 11.21 2.75 -14.88
CA ARG A 397 11.41 2.70 -13.42
C ARG A 397 10.28 1.99 -12.69
N THR A 398 9.13 1.84 -13.34
CA THR A 398 7.95 1.15 -12.84
C THR A 398 7.40 0.20 -13.92
N ALA A 399 6.82 -0.92 -13.50
CA ALA A 399 6.11 -1.84 -14.36
C ALA A 399 4.98 -2.52 -13.58
N LEU A 400 3.80 -2.65 -14.19
CA LEU A 400 2.64 -3.29 -13.59
C LEU A 400 2.25 -4.54 -14.39
N LEU A 401 2.16 -5.69 -13.72
CA LEU A 401 1.67 -6.96 -14.26
C LEU A 401 0.30 -7.26 -13.66
N ALA A 402 -0.75 -7.26 -14.50
CA ALA A 402 -2.10 -7.64 -14.10
C ALA A 402 -2.33 -9.13 -14.39
N MET A 403 -2.41 -9.97 -13.37
CA MET A 403 -2.55 -11.42 -13.51
C MET A 403 -3.59 -11.96 -12.53
N ALA A 404 -4.61 -12.65 -13.05
CA ALA A 404 -5.68 -13.21 -12.24
C ALA A 404 -5.18 -14.12 -11.11
N THR A 405 -5.95 -14.17 -10.03
CA THR A 405 -5.64 -15.01 -8.87
C THR A 405 -5.62 -16.49 -9.26
N GLY A 406 -4.59 -17.22 -8.80
CA GLY A 406 -4.42 -18.64 -9.12
C GLY A 406 -3.57 -18.92 -10.36
N THR A 407 -3.17 -17.90 -11.13
CA THR A 407 -2.37 -18.07 -12.37
C THR A 407 -0.86 -18.23 -12.15
N GLY A 408 -0.39 -18.34 -10.89
CA GLY A 408 1.02 -18.58 -10.58
C GLY A 408 1.90 -17.33 -10.55
N LYS A 409 1.40 -16.20 -10.02
CA LYS A 409 2.16 -14.94 -9.86
C LYS A 409 3.53 -15.16 -9.20
N THR A 410 3.57 -15.89 -8.09
CA THR A 410 4.82 -16.18 -7.34
C THR A 410 5.86 -16.94 -8.18
N ARG A 411 5.44 -17.94 -8.98
CA ARG A 411 6.36 -18.65 -9.90
C ARG A 411 6.87 -17.73 -11.02
N THR A 412 6.00 -16.85 -11.53
CA THR A 412 6.36 -15.84 -12.54
C THR A 412 7.43 -14.89 -12.00
N VAL A 413 7.24 -14.41 -10.76
CA VAL A 413 8.21 -13.58 -10.05
C VAL A 413 9.51 -14.30 -9.81
N LEU A 414 9.48 -15.58 -9.40
CA LEU A 414 10.69 -16.38 -9.22
C LEU A 414 11.54 -16.42 -10.51
N GLY A 415 10.91 -16.64 -11.66
CA GLY A 415 11.59 -16.59 -12.96
C GLY A 415 12.19 -15.21 -13.27
N LEU A 416 11.45 -14.14 -12.97
CA LEU A 416 11.93 -12.76 -13.13
C LEU A 416 13.14 -12.47 -12.22
N ILE A 417 13.06 -12.79 -10.93
CA ILE A 417 14.13 -12.62 -9.94
C ILE A 417 15.39 -13.33 -10.41
N TYR A 418 15.27 -14.60 -10.80
CA TYR A 418 16.41 -15.39 -11.24
C TYR A 418 17.08 -14.80 -12.49
N LYS A 419 16.29 -14.45 -13.51
CA LYS A 419 16.80 -13.81 -14.74
C LYS A 419 17.53 -12.48 -14.45
N MET A 420 17.03 -11.69 -13.50
CA MET A 420 17.65 -10.42 -13.10
C MET A 420 18.98 -10.59 -12.35
N LEU A 421 19.09 -11.63 -11.50
CA LEU A 421 20.32 -11.92 -10.75
C LEU A 421 21.40 -12.53 -11.67
N GLU A 422 21.03 -13.48 -12.52
CA GLU A 422 21.98 -14.15 -13.44
C GLU A 422 22.57 -13.19 -14.48
N SER A 423 21.74 -12.30 -15.02
CA SER A 423 22.20 -11.22 -15.91
C SER A 423 23.00 -10.13 -15.20
N LYS A 424 23.09 -10.18 -13.86
CA LYS A 424 23.69 -9.16 -12.99
C LYS A 424 23.09 -7.78 -13.20
N ARG A 425 21.83 -7.73 -13.66
CA ARG A 425 21.10 -6.48 -13.87
C ARG A 425 20.76 -5.80 -12.55
N PHE A 426 20.47 -6.58 -11.52
CA PHE A 426 20.21 -6.13 -10.16
C PHE A 426 21.01 -6.99 -9.18
N LYS A 427 21.54 -6.39 -8.11
CA LYS A 427 22.31 -7.11 -7.09
C LYS A 427 21.44 -7.46 -5.89
N ARG A 428 20.53 -6.57 -5.49
CA ARG A 428 19.66 -6.74 -4.32
C ARG A 428 18.20 -6.48 -4.69
N ILE A 429 17.37 -7.48 -4.40
CA ILE A 429 15.94 -7.49 -4.72
C ILE A 429 15.14 -7.58 -3.43
N LEU A 430 14.19 -6.67 -3.26
CA LEU A 430 13.20 -6.70 -2.19
C LEU A 430 11.88 -7.26 -2.73
N PHE A 431 11.40 -8.36 -2.15
CA PHE A 431 10.06 -8.87 -2.38
C PHE A 431 9.13 -8.38 -1.26
N LEU A 432 8.26 -7.43 -1.59
CA LEU A 432 7.37 -6.75 -0.67
C LEU A 432 5.99 -7.40 -0.68
N VAL A 433 5.54 -7.82 0.50
CA VAL A 433 4.23 -8.45 0.70
C VAL A 433 3.39 -7.68 1.73
N ASP A 434 2.06 -7.77 1.60
CA ASP A 434 1.13 -7.18 2.57
C ASP A 434 1.20 -7.88 3.95
N ARG A 435 1.35 -9.21 3.95
CA ARG A 435 1.22 -10.04 5.16
C ARG A 435 2.29 -11.12 5.23
N ILE A 436 2.61 -11.51 6.46
CA ILE A 436 3.60 -12.56 6.78
C ILE A 436 3.28 -13.88 6.05
N ALA A 437 2.01 -14.31 6.06
CA ALA A 437 1.60 -15.55 5.41
C ALA A 437 1.87 -15.58 3.88
N LEU A 438 1.75 -14.44 3.20
CA LEU A 438 2.09 -14.32 1.77
C LEU A 438 3.60 -14.41 1.55
N GLY A 439 4.38 -13.81 2.47
CA GLY A 439 5.84 -13.91 2.46
C GLY A 439 6.33 -15.34 2.67
N GLU A 440 5.75 -16.08 3.64
CA GLU A 440 6.04 -17.50 3.87
C GLU A 440 5.72 -18.34 2.63
N GLN A 441 4.57 -18.11 1.98
CA GLN A 441 4.19 -18.82 0.76
C GLN A 441 5.17 -18.57 -0.40
N ALA A 442 5.63 -17.32 -0.55
CA ALA A 442 6.64 -16.98 -1.54
C ALA A 442 7.96 -17.68 -1.23
N MET A 443 8.35 -17.71 0.05
CA MET A 443 9.57 -18.39 0.50
C MET A 443 9.51 -19.89 0.25
N ASP A 444 8.40 -20.56 0.57
CA ASP A 444 8.21 -21.98 0.28
C ASP A 444 8.41 -22.24 -1.23
N THR A 445 7.85 -21.38 -2.08
CA THR A 445 8.06 -21.48 -3.54
C THR A 445 9.53 -21.32 -3.93
N PHE A 446 10.27 -20.41 -3.29
CA PHE A 446 11.69 -20.17 -3.56
C PHE A 446 12.59 -21.31 -3.07
N LYS A 447 12.15 -22.06 -2.05
CA LYS A 447 12.84 -23.22 -1.48
C LYS A 447 12.48 -24.55 -2.18
N ASP A 448 11.34 -24.63 -2.84
CA ASP A 448 10.86 -25.87 -3.46
C ASP A 448 11.10 -25.94 -4.97
N VAL A 449 11.05 -24.81 -5.68
CA VAL A 449 11.10 -24.78 -7.15
C VAL A 449 12.54 -24.73 -7.64
N LYS A 450 12.92 -25.77 -8.40
CA LYS A 450 14.24 -25.90 -9.02
C LYS A 450 14.36 -24.96 -10.23
N LEU A 451 15.55 -24.38 -10.38
CA LEU A 451 15.86 -23.43 -11.44
C LEU A 451 16.93 -23.97 -12.38
N LYS A 452 18.19 -24.01 -11.93
CA LYS A 452 19.34 -24.45 -12.73
C LYS A 452 20.11 -25.52 -11.97
N ASP A 453 20.62 -26.51 -12.71
CA ASP A 453 21.38 -27.63 -12.15
C ASP A 453 20.63 -28.36 -11.00
N LEU A 454 19.28 -28.36 -11.06
CA LEU A 454 18.36 -28.86 -10.03
C LEU A 454 18.42 -28.16 -8.67
N MET A 455 19.09 -27.00 -8.60
CA MET A 455 19.17 -26.16 -7.40
C MET A 455 18.01 -25.16 -7.35
N THR A 456 17.59 -24.82 -6.14
CA THR A 456 16.54 -23.85 -5.82
C THR A 456 17.13 -22.46 -5.62
N LEU A 457 16.31 -21.41 -5.62
CA LEU A 457 16.83 -20.04 -5.51
C LEU A 457 17.62 -19.83 -4.21
N ASN A 458 17.17 -20.44 -3.11
CA ASN A 458 17.82 -20.32 -1.80
C ASN A 458 19.14 -21.12 -1.71
N GLU A 459 19.34 -22.12 -2.58
CA GLU A 459 20.61 -22.84 -2.68
C GLU A 459 21.61 -22.08 -3.56
N ILE A 460 21.12 -21.29 -4.52
CA ILE A 460 21.94 -20.50 -5.45
C ILE A 460 22.33 -19.15 -4.82
N TYR A 461 21.40 -18.53 -4.07
CA TYR A 461 21.57 -17.21 -3.47
C TYR A 461 21.07 -17.22 -2.02
N GLU A 462 21.76 -16.49 -1.14
CA GLU A 462 21.25 -16.28 0.22
C GLU A 462 19.93 -15.49 0.19
N ILE A 463 18.89 -16.07 0.79
CA ILE A 463 17.57 -15.45 0.99
C ILE A 463 17.28 -15.40 2.49
N LYS A 464 16.82 -14.25 2.98
CA LYS A 464 16.39 -14.08 4.38
C LYS A 464 14.89 -14.20 4.56
N ASP A 465 14.50 -14.90 5.63
CA ASP A 465 13.11 -15.09 6.05
C ASP A 465 12.53 -13.80 6.69
N ILE A 466 11.20 -13.69 6.70
CA ILE A 466 10.46 -12.50 7.15
C ILE A 466 10.53 -12.23 8.66
N ASP A 467 10.93 -13.23 9.46
CA ASP A 467 11.01 -13.17 10.93
C ASP A 467 12.39 -12.71 11.44
N ASP A 468 13.41 -12.68 10.58
CA ASP A 468 14.73 -12.18 10.91
C ASP A 468 14.70 -10.65 10.83
N ASN A 469 14.55 -9.98 11.97
CA ASN A 469 14.43 -8.52 12.09
C ASN A 469 15.63 -7.71 11.51
N GLU A 470 16.64 -8.37 10.93
CA GLU A 470 17.83 -7.78 10.32
C GLU A 470 17.92 -8.11 8.81
N ILE A 471 17.82 -7.09 7.96
CA ILE A 471 18.17 -7.21 6.54
C ILE A 471 19.69 -7.03 6.44
N ASN A 472 20.40 -8.06 5.97
CA ASN A 472 21.83 -7.96 5.64
C ASN A 472 21.93 -7.50 4.17
N LEU A 473 22.74 -6.46 3.91
CA LEU A 473 22.98 -5.94 2.57
C LEU A 473 23.80 -6.90 1.69
N GLU A 474 24.38 -7.97 2.25
CA GLU A 474 24.99 -9.06 1.48
C GLU A 474 23.95 -9.99 0.84
N THR A 475 22.74 -10.07 1.42
CA THR A 475 21.64 -10.92 0.95
C THR A 475 21.11 -10.44 -0.40
N LYS A 476 20.96 -11.35 -1.36
CA LYS A 476 20.51 -11.02 -2.74
C LYS A 476 19.01 -10.79 -2.83
N VAL A 477 18.23 -11.56 -2.09
CA VAL A 477 16.76 -11.47 -2.07
C VAL A 477 16.28 -11.35 -0.64
N SER A 478 15.56 -10.27 -0.34
CA SER A 478 14.95 -10.03 0.97
C SER A 478 13.43 -10.03 0.86
N ILE A 479 12.74 -10.72 1.76
CA ILE A 479 11.28 -10.68 1.85
C ILE A 479 10.88 -9.83 3.04
N SER A 480 9.99 -8.85 2.85
CA SER A 480 9.54 -8.00 3.96
C SER A 480 8.10 -7.53 3.81
N THR A 481 7.55 -7.03 4.92
CA THR A 481 6.26 -6.33 4.92
C THR A 481 6.45 -4.82 4.89
N VAL A 482 5.46 -4.11 4.37
CA VAL A 482 5.40 -2.64 4.38
C VAL A 482 5.58 -2.09 5.81
N GLN A 483 4.91 -2.71 6.79
CA GLN A 483 5.00 -2.30 8.19
C GLN A 483 6.39 -2.52 8.79
N GLY A 484 7.08 -3.59 8.40
CA GLY A 484 8.45 -3.87 8.82
C GLY A 484 9.42 -2.80 8.32
N LEU A 485 9.33 -2.45 7.04
CA LEU A 485 10.19 -1.43 6.44
C LEU A 485 9.91 -0.03 6.97
N LEU A 486 8.65 0.33 7.21
CA LEU A 486 8.28 1.64 7.77
C LEU A 486 8.96 1.90 9.13
N LYS A 487 9.03 0.88 9.99
CA LYS A 487 9.67 0.98 11.32
C LYS A 487 11.18 1.17 11.23
N ARG A 488 11.81 0.60 10.22
CA ARG A 488 13.27 0.54 10.02
C ARG A 488 13.82 1.75 9.29
N THR A 489 13.01 2.32 8.40
CA THR A 489 13.35 3.49 7.60
C THR A 489 12.78 4.76 8.23
N ILE A 490 11.52 5.08 7.92
CA ILE A 490 10.91 6.38 8.16
C ILE A 490 10.66 6.68 9.64
N LEU A 491 10.26 5.69 10.45
CA LEU A 491 9.95 5.89 11.87
C LEU A 491 11.18 5.76 12.79
N SER A 492 12.36 5.43 12.25
CA SER A 492 13.57 5.23 13.03
C SER A 492 14.35 6.54 13.18
N GLU A 493 14.84 6.85 14.39
CA GLU A 493 15.79 7.97 14.61
C GLU A 493 17.16 7.70 13.96
N THR A 494 17.50 6.42 13.75
CA THR A 494 18.71 5.94 13.08
C THR A 494 18.31 4.88 12.05
N PRO A 495 17.95 5.27 10.82
CA PRO A 495 17.60 4.32 9.77
C PRO A 495 18.75 3.36 9.49
N ASP A 496 18.45 2.06 9.40
CA ASP A 496 19.42 1.00 9.12
C ASP A 496 19.47 0.60 7.64
N LEU A 497 18.50 1.05 6.84
CA LEU A 497 18.42 0.86 5.40
C LEU A 497 18.49 2.22 4.71
N MET A 498 19.46 2.39 3.80
CA MET A 498 19.63 3.61 3.01
C MET A 498 18.88 3.52 1.67
N PRO A 499 18.70 4.65 0.94
CA PRO A 499 17.93 4.65 -0.30
C PRO A 499 18.44 3.72 -1.39
N GLY A 500 19.76 3.42 -1.43
CA GLY A 500 20.36 2.47 -2.36
C GLY A 500 20.38 1.01 -1.87
N ALA A 501 19.72 0.69 -0.75
CA ALA A 501 19.71 -0.66 -0.19
C ALA A 501 19.16 -1.73 -1.16
N PHE A 502 18.27 -1.36 -2.08
CA PHE A 502 17.69 -2.28 -3.07
C PHE A 502 17.78 -1.69 -4.47
N ASP A 503 18.06 -2.53 -5.47
CA ASP A 503 18.05 -2.13 -6.88
C ASP A 503 16.70 -2.40 -7.56
N LEU A 504 15.98 -3.43 -7.08
CA LEU A 504 14.66 -3.85 -7.57
C LEU A 504 13.72 -4.11 -6.39
N ILE A 505 12.51 -3.56 -6.46
CA ILE A 505 11.41 -3.87 -5.56
C ILE A 505 10.33 -4.56 -6.36
N ILE A 506 9.98 -5.77 -5.94
CA ILE A 506 8.85 -6.50 -6.48
C ILE A 506 7.73 -6.45 -5.44
N VAL A 507 6.56 -5.98 -5.83
CA VAL A 507 5.40 -5.87 -4.93
C VAL A 507 4.33 -6.86 -5.36
N ASP A 508 3.94 -7.75 -4.45
CA ASP A 508 2.78 -8.63 -4.65
C ASP A 508 1.52 -8.01 -4.04
N GLU A 509 0.37 -8.31 -4.65
CA GLU A 509 -0.95 -7.75 -4.27
C GLU A 509 -0.92 -6.21 -4.14
N ALA A 510 -0.33 -5.53 -5.13
CA ALA A 510 -0.14 -4.08 -5.14
C ALA A 510 -1.44 -3.28 -4.96
N HIS A 511 -2.58 -3.93 -5.18
CA HIS A 511 -3.91 -3.38 -4.98
C HIS A 511 -4.33 -3.16 -3.50
N ARG A 512 -3.49 -3.50 -2.51
CA ARG A 512 -3.81 -3.29 -1.08
C ARG A 512 -3.05 -2.15 -0.43
N GLY A 513 -2.08 -1.56 -1.13
CA GLY A 513 -1.28 -0.45 -0.62
C GLY A 513 -2.07 0.82 -0.25
N TYR A 514 -3.27 0.98 -0.80
CA TYR A 514 -3.99 2.26 -0.90
C TYR A 514 -5.32 2.36 -0.15
N ILE A 515 -5.69 1.40 0.73
CA ILE A 515 -6.74 1.67 1.76
C ILE A 515 -6.34 2.86 2.68
N LEU A 516 -5.17 3.45 2.43
CA LEU A 516 -4.55 4.57 3.13
C LEU A 516 -4.40 5.84 2.27
N ASP A 517 -4.84 5.86 1.00
CA ASP A 517 -4.71 7.05 0.15
C ASP A 517 -5.95 7.95 0.24
N LYS A 518 -5.76 9.19 0.72
CA LYS A 518 -6.68 10.30 0.55
C LYS A 518 -6.29 11.05 -0.73
N GLU A 519 -7.22 11.25 -1.65
CA GLU A 519 -7.10 12.37 -2.60
C GLU A 519 -7.55 13.65 -1.91
N MET A 520 -6.81 14.74 -2.11
CA MET A 520 -7.09 16.05 -1.51
C MET A 520 -7.07 17.15 -2.57
N THR A 521 -7.92 18.16 -2.39
CA THR A 521 -8.04 19.33 -3.26
C THR A 521 -6.91 20.34 -3.03
N GLN A 522 -6.69 21.26 -3.98
CA GLN A 522 -5.60 22.24 -3.93
C GLN A 522 -5.59 23.15 -2.70
N GLU A 523 -6.74 23.34 -2.03
CA GLU A 523 -6.87 24.17 -0.83
C GLU A 523 -6.40 23.44 0.44
N GLU A 524 -6.60 22.12 0.54
CA GLU A 524 -6.25 21.35 1.73
C GLU A 524 -4.72 21.05 1.84
N ILE A 525 -3.97 21.26 0.75
CA ILE A 525 -2.49 21.12 0.68
C ILE A 525 -1.77 22.16 1.56
N LEU A 526 -2.44 23.26 1.90
CA LEU A 526 -1.82 24.36 2.65
C LEU A 526 -1.91 24.23 4.19
N TYR A 527 -2.71 23.30 4.74
CA TYR A 527 -3.22 23.44 6.13
C TYR A 527 -3.17 22.20 7.05
N ASP A 528 -2.69 21.04 6.59
CA ASP A 528 -2.54 19.79 7.40
C ASP A 528 -1.08 19.26 7.43
N ASN A 529 -0.74 18.52 8.50
CA ASN A 529 0.62 18.01 8.76
C ASN A 529 1.10 17.05 7.66
N GLN A 530 2.30 17.28 7.13
CA GLN A 530 2.80 16.70 5.88
C GLN A 530 3.09 15.18 5.98
N ASP A 531 3.37 14.66 7.17
CA ASP A 531 3.67 13.24 7.41
C ASP A 531 2.41 12.35 7.51
N ASP A 532 1.25 12.94 7.86
CA ASP A 532 -0.04 12.24 7.96
C ASP A 532 -0.74 12.06 6.60
N TYR A 533 -0.15 12.62 5.53
CA TYR A 533 -0.77 12.77 4.20
C TYR A 533 -0.48 11.61 3.22
N MET A 534 0.69 10.98 3.29
CA MET A 534 1.03 9.87 2.39
C MET A 534 0.66 8.52 3.00
N SER A 535 0.05 7.61 2.23
CA SER A 535 -0.09 6.24 2.67
C SER A 535 1.27 5.68 3.09
N LYS A 536 1.32 5.04 4.26
CA LYS A 536 2.51 4.37 4.80
C LYS A 536 3.18 3.46 3.76
N TYR A 537 2.38 2.92 2.84
CA TYR A 537 2.80 2.13 1.69
C TYR A 537 3.62 2.94 0.67
N LYS A 538 3.08 4.06 0.17
CA LYS A 538 3.77 4.92 -0.81
C LYS A 538 5.07 5.49 -0.24
N GLN A 539 5.08 5.86 1.04
CA GLN A 539 6.29 6.35 1.71
C GLN A 539 7.42 5.32 1.66
N VAL A 540 7.14 4.04 1.93
CA VAL A 540 8.14 2.95 1.88
C VAL A 540 8.63 2.68 0.46
N ILE A 541 7.73 2.65 -0.53
CA ILE A 541 8.11 2.35 -1.92
C ILE A 541 8.97 3.47 -2.52
N GLU A 542 8.64 4.72 -2.21
CA GLU A 542 9.39 5.87 -2.70
C GLU A 542 10.65 6.18 -1.89
N TYR A 543 10.82 5.57 -0.72
CA TYR A 543 12.04 5.68 0.09
C TYR A 543 13.28 5.18 -0.68
N PHE A 544 13.14 4.07 -1.41
CA PHE A 544 14.23 3.40 -2.11
C PHE A 544 14.34 3.86 -3.58
N ASP A 545 15.58 4.13 -4.01
CA ASP A 545 15.93 4.41 -5.41
C ASP A 545 16.08 3.11 -6.21
N ALA A 546 14.98 2.37 -6.30
CA ALA A 546 14.90 1.08 -6.98
C ALA A 546 13.93 1.12 -8.17
N VAL A 547 14.17 0.23 -9.15
CA VAL A 547 13.16 -0.15 -10.15
C VAL A 547 12.04 -0.90 -9.44
N LYS A 548 10.78 -0.70 -9.86
CA LYS A 548 9.60 -1.24 -9.17
C LYS A 548 8.77 -2.09 -10.13
N VAL A 549 8.54 -3.35 -9.78
CA VAL A 549 7.66 -4.25 -10.52
C VAL A 549 6.51 -4.66 -9.61
N ALA A 550 5.30 -4.25 -9.95
CA ALA A 550 4.10 -4.57 -9.19
C ALA A 550 3.31 -5.69 -9.86
N LEU A 551 2.73 -6.57 -9.06
CA LEU A 551 1.79 -7.58 -9.50
C LEU A 551 0.45 -7.38 -8.80
N THR A 552 -0.63 -7.49 -9.56
CA THR A 552 -1.98 -7.42 -9.02
C THR A 552 -2.93 -8.32 -9.82
N ALA A 553 -3.98 -8.82 -9.19
CA ALA A 553 -5.10 -9.41 -9.93
C ALA A 553 -6.02 -8.34 -10.53
N THR A 554 -6.16 -7.22 -9.83
CA THR A 554 -7.10 -6.13 -10.14
C THR A 554 -6.32 -4.82 -10.19
N PRO A 555 -6.03 -4.28 -11.37
CA PRO A 555 -5.40 -2.97 -11.50
C PRO A 555 -6.45 -1.89 -11.21
N ALA A 556 -6.42 -1.33 -9.99
CA ALA A 556 -7.24 -0.16 -9.66
C ALA A 556 -6.53 1.14 -10.09
N LEU A 557 -7.30 2.22 -10.19
CA LEU A 557 -6.81 3.55 -10.58
C LEU A 557 -5.59 4.01 -9.77
N HIS A 558 -5.59 3.82 -8.45
CA HIS A 558 -4.44 4.15 -7.60
C HIS A 558 -3.21 3.25 -7.84
N THR A 559 -3.42 2.00 -8.26
CA THR A 559 -2.29 1.11 -8.64
C THR A 559 -1.61 1.66 -9.89
N THR A 560 -2.42 2.07 -10.88
CA THR A 560 -1.94 2.62 -12.14
C THR A 560 -1.30 4.00 -11.97
N GLU A 561 -1.72 4.79 -10.98
CA GLU A 561 -1.07 6.06 -10.63
C GLU A 561 0.37 5.87 -10.11
N ILE A 562 0.62 4.81 -9.35
CA ILE A 562 1.95 4.54 -8.77
C ILE A 562 2.86 3.81 -9.77
N PHE A 563 2.33 2.80 -10.47
CA PHE A 563 3.15 1.91 -11.29
C PHE A 563 3.01 2.10 -12.80
N GLY A 564 2.06 2.94 -13.24
CA GLY A 564 1.66 3.08 -14.64
C GLY A 564 0.63 2.04 -15.07
N GLU A 565 0.18 2.14 -16.32
CA GLU A 565 -0.71 1.15 -16.93
C GLU A 565 -0.09 -0.26 -16.95
N PRO A 566 -0.90 -1.33 -16.85
CA PRO A 566 -0.40 -2.69 -16.96
C PRO A 566 0.34 -2.92 -18.28
N ILE A 567 1.61 -3.32 -18.20
CA ILE A 567 2.42 -3.68 -19.38
C ILE A 567 2.08 -5.08 -19.90
N PHE A 568 1.36 -5.86 -19.09
CA PHE A 568 0.86 -7.17 -19.42
C PHE A 568 -0.38 -7.47 -18.57
N THR A 569 -1.42 -8.02 -19.22
CA THR A 569 -2.66 -8.43 -18.57
C THR A 569 -2.95 -9.88 -18.92
N TYR A 570 -3.30 -10.68 -17.91
CA TYR A 570 -3.79 -12.03 -18.06
C TYR A 570 -4.98 -12.24 -17.12
N SER A 571 -6.17 -12.16 -17.71
CA SER A 571 -7.44 -12.09 -17.00
C SER A 571 -7.92 -13.46 -16.51
N TYR A 572 -8.92 -13.44 -15.62
CA TYR A 572 -9.58 -14.66 -15.13
C TYR A 572 -10.20 -15.44 -16.29
N ARG A 573 -10.91 -14.74 -17.18
CA ARG A 573 -11.56 -15.34 -18.36
C ARG A 573 -10.54 -15.97 -19.30
N GLU A 574 -9.45 -15.29 -19.61
CA GLU A 574 -8.39 -15.90 -20.42
C GLU A 574 -7.80 -17.14 -19.76
N ALA A 575 -7.61 -17.13 -18.44
CA ALA A 575 -7.09 -18.27 -17.71
C ALA A 575 -8.03 -19.47 -17.67
N VAL A 576 -9.35 -19.24 -17.65
CA VAL A 576 -10.38 -20.28 -17.79
C VAL A 576 -10.37 -20.83 -19.21
N ILE A 577 -10.37 -19.97 -20.23
CA ILE A 577 -10.38 -20.35 -21.65
C ILE A 577 -9.13 -21.18 -22.01
N ASP A 578 -7.97 -20.78 -21.49
CA ASP A 578 -6.70 -21.47 -21.71
C ASP A 578 -6.57 -22.76 -20.85
N GLY A 579 -7.60 -23.11 -20.07
CA GLY A 579 -7.67 -24.35 -19.28
C GLY A 579 -6.77 -24.36 -18.04
N TRP A 580 -6.36 -23.19 -17.55
CA TRP A 580 -5.47 -23.05 -16.40
C TRP A 580 -6.20 -22.79 -15.08
N LEU A 581 -7.44 -22.32 -15.16
CA LEU A 581 -8.38 -22.16 -14.06
C LEU A 581 -9.71 -22.81 -14.45
N VAL A 582 -10.53 -23.14 -13.45
CA VAL A 582 -11.91 -23.57 -13.64
C VAL A 582 -12.85 -22.38 -13.46
N ASP A 583 -13.96 -22.40 -14.20
CA ASP A 583 -15.04 -21.44 -14.01
C ASP A 583 -16.01 -21.87 -12.92
N HIS A 584 -16.89 -20.96 -12.53
CA HIS A 584 -18.06 -21.30 -11.74
C HIS A 584 -19.28 -21.51 -12.60
N ASP A 585 -20.21 -22.28 -12.05
CA ASP A 585 -21.58 -22.33 -12.56
C ASP A 585 -22.34 -21.04 -12.19
N PRO A 586 -23.50 -20.78 -12.85
CA PRO A 586 -24.44 -19.77 -12.41
C PRO A 586 -24.65 -19.82 -10.88
N PRO A 587 -24.47 -18.72 -10.12
CA PRO A 587 -24.60 -18.76 -8.68
C PRO A 587 -26.00 -19.24 -8.26
N TYR A 588 -26.06 -20.04 -7.20
CA TYR A 588 -27.30 -20.34 -6.48
C TYR A 588 -27.69 -19.09 -5.69
N ILE A 589 -28.79 -18.45 -6.07
CA ILE A 589 -29.36 -17.31 -5.35
C ILE A 589 -30.40 -17.86 -4.38
N ILE A 590 -30.09 -17.76 -3.09
CA ILE A 590 -30.95 -18.29 -2.02
C ILE A 590 -31.90 -17.17 -1.60
N ASN A 591 -33.16 -17.24 -2.04
CA ASN A 591 -34.15 -16.23 -1.71
C ASN A 591 -34.97 -16.66 -0.49
N THR A 592 -34.84 -15.90 0.59
CA THR A 592 -35.72 -16.01 1.76
C THR A 592 -36.66 -14.83 1.83
N ASP A 593 -37.77 -14.96 2.57
CA ASP A 593 -38.71 -13.86 2.80
C ASP A 593 -38.01 -12.62 3.34
N PHE A 594 -37.02 -12.81 4.22
CA PHE A 594 -36.23 -11.71 4.77
C PHE A 594 -35.37 -11.00 3.72
N ILE A 595 -34.87 -11.70 2.69
CA ILE A 595 -34.10 -11.09 1.60
C ILE A 595 -35.04 -10.33 0.64
N GLU A 596 -36.16 -10.95 0.24
CA GLU A 596 -37.10 -10.37 -0.74
C GLU A 596 -37.85 -9.14 -0.19
N ASN A 597 -38.36 -9.27 1.04
CA ASN A 597 -39.28 -8.28 1.60
C ASN A 597 -38.61 -7.32 2.60
N ASN A 598 -37.31 -7.50 2.85
CA ASN A 598 -36.57 -6.97 3.98
C ASN A 598 -37.19 -7.37 5.33
N VAL A 599 -36.40 -7.33 6.42
CA VAL A 599 -36.95 -7.68 7.74
C VAL A 599 -37.62 -6.46 8.35
N LYS A 600 -38.95 -6.50 8.36
CA LYS A 600 -39.79 -5.48 8.98
C LYS A 600 -40.35 -5.96 10.30
N PHE A 601 -40.32 -5.06 11.29
CA PHE A 601 -40.92 -5.23 12.61
C PHE A 601 -41.95 -4.14 12.84
N LYS A 602 -43.17 -4.53 13.22
CA LYS A 602 -44.25 -3.58 13.45
C LYS A 602 -44.11 -2.89 14.79
N LYS A 603 -44.70 -1.69 14.87
CA LYS A 603 -44.91 -0.98 16.13
C LYS A 603 -45.66 -1.88 17.11
N GLY A 604 -45.12 -2.06 18.31
CA GLY A 604 -45.67 -2.90 19.36
C GLY A 604 -45.04 -4.30 19.49
N GLU A 605 -44.25 -4.76 18.51
CA GLU A 605 -43.51 -6.03 18.62
C GLU A 605 -42.35 -5.92 19.62
N THR A 606 -41.98 -7.04 20.24
CA THR A 606 -40.88 -7.08 21.21
C THR A 606 -39.62 -7.63 20.54
N LEU A 607 -38.59 -6.81 20.39
CA LEU A 607 -37.27 -7.24 19.92
C LEU A 607 -36.29 -7.28 21.08
N ALA A 608 -35.65 -8.43 21.32
CA ALA A 608 -34.58 -8.50 22.30
C ALA A 608 -33.40 -7.63 21.84
N GLN A 609 -32.75 -6.96 22.79
CA GLN A 609 -31.54 -6.18 22.52
C GLN A 609 -30.38 -6.84 23.26
N TYR A 610 -29.40 -7.32 22.51
CA TYR A 610 -28.18 -7.86 23.09
C TYR A 610 -27.27 -6.72 23.57
N ASP A 611 -26.97 -6.60 24.86
CA ASP A 611 -26.01 -5.60 25.35
C ASP A 611 -24.58 -6.16 25.32
N PRO A 612 -23.69 -5.65 24.44
CA PRO A 612 -22.32 -6.17 24.33
C PRO A 612 -21.38 -5.69 25.44
N ASN A 613 -21.89 -5.00 26.46
CA ASN A 613 -21.15 -4.67 27.68
C ASN A 613 -21.45 -5.64 28.82
N THR A 614 -22.70 -6.12 28.93
CA THR A 614 -23.10 -7.10 29.96
C THR A 614 -23.12 -8.54 29.44
N ASN A 615 -23.06 -8.74 28.12
CA ASN A 615 -23.24 -10.03 27.43
C ASN A 615 -24.61 -10.68 27.69
N GLU A 616 -25.63 -9.88 28.00
CA GLU A 616 -26.98 -10.37 28.27
C GLU A 616 -27.96 -9.94 27.17
N LEU A 617 -28.93 -10.81 26.89
CA LEU A 617 -30.12 -10.44 26.13
C LEU A 617 -31.05 -9.68 27.07
N ILE A 618 -31.22 -8.39 26.82
CA ILE A 618 -32.22 -7.59 27.51
C ILE A 618 -33.53 -7.78 26.75
N ASN A 619 -34.55 -8.31 27.41
CA ASN A 619 -35.91 -8.31 26.86
C ASN A 619 -36.27 -6.87 26.50
N GLY A 620 -36.41 -6.60 25.20
CA GLY A 620 -36.67 -5.23 24.73
C GLY A 620 -38.05 -4.75 25.17
N ALA A 621 -38.22 -3.43 25.17
CA ALA A 621 -39.55 -2.85 25.25
C ALA A 621 -40.27 -3.02 23.90
N ALA A 622 -41.60 -3.04 23.92
CA ALA A 622 -42.40 -2.99 22.70
C ALA A 622 -41.94 -1.83 21.80
N LEU A 623 -41.69 -2.12 20.52
CA LEU A 623 -41.16 -1.16 19.56
C LEU A 623 -42.09 0.05 19.46
N GLN A 624 -41.53 1.25 19.58
CA GLN A 624 -42.29 2.50 19.54
C GLN A 624 -42.68 2.91 18.12
N ASP A 625 -41.91 2.47 17.12
CA ASP A 625 -42.09 2.73 15.70
C ASP A 625 -41.73 1.46 14.90
N GLU A 626 -42.10 1.42 13.62
CA GLU A 626 -41.70 0.33 12.72
C GLU A 626 -40.19 0.39 12.45
N LEU A 627 -39.54 -0.77 12.45
CA LEU A 627 -38.13 -0.90 12.08
C LEU A 627 -38.01 -1.75 10.82
N ASP A 628 -37.23 -1.26 9.87
CA ASP A 628 -36.88 -1.96 8.63
C ASP A 628 -35.36 -2.19 8.63
N PHE A 629 -34.94 -3.41 8.35
CA PHE A 629 -33.54 -3.79 8.23
C PHE A 629 -33.30 -4.33 6.83
N ASP A 630 -32.36 -3.70 6.13
CA ASP A 630 -31.91 -4.21 4.84
C ASP A 630 -30.94 -5.39 5.01
N VAL A 631 -30.69 -6.12 3.93
CA VAL A 631 -29.76 -7.25 3.91
C VAL A 631 -28.34 -6.85 4.35
N SER A 632 -27.94 -5.58 4.16
CA SER A 632 -26.61 -5.10 4.57
C SER A 632 -26.45 -4.98 6.09
N ASP A 633 -27.57 -4.83 6.81
CA ASP A 633 -27.69 -4.78 8.26
C ASP A 633 -27.74 -6.17 8.92
N PHE A 634 -27.96 -7.24 8.16
CA PHE A 634 -28.05 -8.60 8.69
C PHE A 634 -26.72 -9.03 9.31
N ASN A 635 -26.81 -9.56 10.53
CA ASN A 635 -25.68 -9.93 11.38
C ASN A 635 -24.66 -8.79 11.62
N LYS A 636 -25.04 -7.53 11.33
CA LYS A 636 -24.31 -6.30 11.68
C LYS A 636 -25.08 -5.39 12.63
N ALA A 637 -26.38 -5.23 12.45
CA ALA A 637 -27.27 -4.43 13.29
C ALA A 637 -28.37 -5.29 13.92
N ILE A 638 -28.78 -6.35 13.23
CA ILE A 638 -29.74 -7.35 13.70
C ILE A 638 -29.18 -8.77 13.51
N VAL A 639 -29.26 -9.60 14.55
CA VAL A 639 -28.95 -11.03 14.50
C VAL A 639 -30.24 -11.78 14.20
N LEU A 640 -30.21 -12.57 13.13
CA LEU A 640 -31.34 -13.35 12.63
C LEU A 640 -30.92 -14.83 12.57
N PRO A 641 -31.02 -15.57 13.70
CA PRO A 641 -30.58 -16.96 13.76
C PRO A 641 -31.38 -17.86 12.83
N ASP A 642 -32.69 -17.63 12.71
CA ASP A 642 -33.54 -18.46 11.86
C ASP A 642 -33.23 -18.25 10.37
N HIS A 643 -33.00 -17.01 9.92
CA HIS A 643 -32.48 -16.72 8.58
C HIS A 643 -31.17 -17.47 8.29
N THR A 644 -30.21 -17.37 9.22
CA THR A 644 -28.92 -18.07 9.12
C THR A 644 -29.14 -19.58 9.02
N ARG A 645 -30.06 -20.13 9.81
CA ARG A 645 -30.45 -21.54 9.77
C ARG A 645 -31.09 -21.93 8.44
N LYS A 646 -32.07 -21.18 7.92
CA LYS A 646 -32.75 -21.48 6.64
C LYS A 646 -31.79 -21.49 5.46
N VAL A 647 -30.91 -20.50 5.39
CA VAL A 647 -29.86 -20.46 4.37
C VAL A 647 -28.94 -21.68 4.49
N LEU A 648 -28.48 -22.03 5.70
CA LEU A 648 -27.58 -23.16 5.90
C LEU A 648 -28.26 -24.53 5.72
N GLU A 649 -29.56 -24.64 6.00
CA GLU A 649 -30.39 -25.82 5.71
C GLU A 649 -30.44 -26.06 4.20
N GLU A 650 -30.65 -25.00 3.41
CA GLU A 650 -30.66 -25.09 1.95
C GLU A 650 -29.26 -25.40 1.41
N VAL A 651 -28.23 -24.69 1.86
CA VAL A 651 -26.84 -24.94 1.43
C VAL A 651 -26.41 -26.37 1.76
N ALA A 652 -26.77 -26.90 2.93
CA ALA A 652 -26.42 -28.26 3.35
C ALA A 652 -26.93 -29.35 2.40
N ASN A 653 -27.99 -29.10 1.62
CA ASN A 653 -28.50 -30.05 0.62
C ASN A 653 -27.51 -30.27 -0.55
N TYR A 654 -26.61 -29.32 -0.79
CA TYR A 654 -25.62 -29.37 -1.87
C TYR A 654 -24.21 -29.71 -1.38
N LEU A 655 -23.99 -29.75 -0.07
CA LEU A 655 -22.67 -29.97 0.52
C LEU A 655 -22.54 -31.36 1.12
N ASN A 656 -21.43 -32.03 0.84
CA ASN A 656 -21.05 -33.30 1.46
C ASN A 656 -19.78 -33.13 2.32
N PRO A 657 -19.91 -33.01 3.67
CA PRO A 657 -18.77 -32.81 4.57
C PRO A 657 -17.77 -33.98 4.65
N GLU A 658 -18.13 -35.17 4.16
CA GLU A 658 -17.25 -36.34 4.12
C GLU A 658 -16.52 -36.50 2.78
N SER A 659 -16.91 -35.72 1.76
CA SER A 659 -16.28 -35.75 0.44
C SER A 659 -14.89 -35.09 0.43
N GLY A 660 -14.15 -35.26 -0.66
CA GLY A 660 -12.89 -34.54 -0.89
C GLY A 660 -13.09 -33.05 -1.24
N GLU A 661 -14.32 -32.62 -1.51
CA GLU A 661 -14.64 -31.25 -1.90
C GLU A 661 -14.73 -30.34 -0.68
N LYS A 662 -13.93 -29.28 -0.65
CA LYS A 662 -13.90 -28.33 0.46
C LYS A 662 -14.83 -27.15 0.21
N THR A 663 -15.36 -26.60 1.31
CA THR A 663 -16.25 -25.45 1.30
C THR A 663 -15.67 -24.30 2.10
N LEU A 664 -15.78 -23.08 1.56
CA LEU A 664 -15.38 -21.85 2.24
C LEU A 664 -16.58 -20.90 2.40
N ILE A 665 -16.91 -20.56 3.64
CA ILE A 665 -18.04 -19.70 3.98
C ILE A 665 -17.53 -18.34 4.48
N PHE A 666 -17.99 -17.25 3.86
CA PHE A 666 -17.63 -15.88 4.22
C PHE A 666 -18.68 -15.26 5.14
N ALA A 667 -18.39 -15.23 6.43
CA ALA A 667 -19.22 -14.64 7.49
C ALA A 667 -18.99 -13.13 7.63
N VAL A 668 -20.02 -12.43 8.13
CA VAL A 668 -20.01 -10.98 8.36
C VAL A 668 -18.99 -10.55 9.41
N ASN A 669 -18.93 -11.27 10.53
CA ASN A 669 -18.04 -10.99 11.66
C ASN A 669 -17.77 -12.28 12.44
N ASP A 670 -16.92 -12.18 13.48
CA ASP A 670 -16.49 -13.35 14.25
C ASP A 670 -17.64 -14.05 14.99
N ASN A 671 -18.64 -13.31 15.48
CA ASN A 671 -19.81 -13.88 16.16
C ASN A 671 -20.73 -14.61 15.18
N HIS A 672 -20.93 -14.04 13.99
CA HIS A 672 -21.67 -14.72 12.93
C HIS A 672 -20.96 -16.00 12.48
N ALA A 673 -19.62 -15.99 12.42
CA ALA A 673 -18.85 -17.19 12.12
C ALA A 673 -19.04 -18.31 13.17
N ASP A 674 -19.13 -17.96 14.47
CA ASP A 674 -19.48 -18.93 15.52
C ASP A 674 -20.89 -19.48 15.32
N CYS A 675 -21.87 -18.61 15.07
CA CYS A 675 -23.26 -19.00 14.82
C CYS A 675 -23.41 -19.94 13.62
N ILE A 676 -22.70 -19.68 12.51
CA ILE A 676 -22.70 -20.55 11.33
C ILE A 676 -22.13 -21.93 11.67
N VAL A 677 -21.00 -21.99 12.39
CA VAL A 677 -20.37 -23.27 12.76
C VAL A 677 -21.28 -24.10 13.64
N ASP A 678 -21.89 -23.49 14.66
CA ASP A 678 -22.80 -24.19 15.57
C ASP A 678 -24.06 -24.66 14.84
N THR A 679 -24.62 -23.82 13.96
CA THR A 679 -25.81 -24.16 13.18
C THR A 679 -25.56 -25.30 12.20
N LEU A 680 -24.43 -25.29 11.48
CA LEU A 680 -24.04 -26.39 10.59
C LEU A 680 -23.81 -27.69 11.35
N ARG A 681 -23.18 -27.63 12.52
CA ARG A 681 -22.99 -28.82 13.37
C ARG A 681 -24.33 -29.40 13.80
N ASP A 682 -25.29 -28.55 14.16
CA ASP A 682 -26.64 -29.00 14.50
C ASP A 682 -27.37 -29.63 13.29
N ILE A 683 -27.27 -29.03 12.11
CA ILE A 683 -27.86 -29.56 10.86
C ILE A 683 -27.26 -30.93 10.52
N TYR A 684 -25.94 -31.10 10.68
CA TYR A 684 -25.25 -32.34 10.32
C TYR A 684 -25.23 -33.41 11.41
N LYS A 685 -25.58 -33.06 12.66
CA LYS A 685 -25.60 -33.98 13.81
C LYS A 685 -26.49 -35.22 13.59
N PRO A 686 -27.72 -35.13 13.03
CA PRO A 686 -28.53 -36.30 12.72
C PRO A 686 -27.90 -37.26 11.71
N TYR A 687 -27.02 -36.75 10.85
CA TYR A 687 -26.30 -37.52 9.84
C TYR A 687 -25.00 -38.17 10.37
N GLY A 688 -24.65 -37.96 11.65
CA GLY A 688 -23.48 -38.58 12.28
C GLY A 688 -22.13 -37.94 11.91
N ILE A 689 -22.14 -36.77 11.29
CA ILE A 689 -20.92 -36.06 10.88
C ILE A 689 -20.14 -35.55 12.09
N SER A 690 -18.82 -35.72 12.07
CA SER A 690 -17.93 -35.22 13.12
C SER A 690 -17.88 -33.70 13.15
N ASN A 691 -17.84 -33.12 14.36
CA ASN A 691 -17.63 -31.69 14.57
C ASN A 691 -16.28 -31.18 14.00
N GLU A 692 -15.32 -32.08 13.77
CA GLU A 692 -14.03 -31.76 13.14
C GLU A 692 -14.19 -31.36 11.67
N ALA A 693 -15.27 -31.80 11.00
CA ALA A 693 -15.54 -31.45 9.61
C ALA A 693 -15.81 -29.95 9.40
N ILE A 694 -16.27 -29.25 10.44
CA ILE A 694 -16.70 -27.85 10.38
C ILE A 694 -15.90 -27.02 11.38
N MET A 695 -15.18 -26.00 10.89
CA MET A 695 -14.29 -25.20 11.73
C MET A 695 -14.28 -23.71 11.41
N LYS A 696 -14.24 -22.87 12.46
CA LYS A 696 -13.99 -21.42 12.36
C LYS A 696 -12.50 -21.11 12.21
N ILE A 697 -12.14 -20.39 11.15
CA ILE A 697 -10.77 -19.92 10.88
C ILE A 697 -10.78 -18.39 10.69
N THR A 698 -10.53 -17.67 11.79
CA THR A 698 -10.48 -16.20 11.85
C THR A 698 -9.22 -15.70 12.57
N GLY A 699 -8.97 -14.39 12.55
CA GLY A 699 -7.83 -13.78 13.26
C GLY A 699 -7.88 -13.93 14.78
N LYS A 700 -9.03 -14.33 15.35
CA LYS A 700 -9.18 -14.62 16.79
C LYS A 700 -9.06 -16.12 17.11
N THR A 701 -9.04 -16.99 16.11
CA THR A 701 -8.84 -18.44 16.30
C THR A 701 -7.59 -18.69 17.14
N THR A 702 -7.66 -19.60 18.10
CA THR A 702 -6.57 -19.91 19.05
C THR A 702 -6.06 -18.72 19.87
N GLY A 703 -6.94 -17.77 20.20
CA GLY A 703 -6.60 -16.59 21.02
C GLY A 703 -5.74 -15.55 20.28
N GLY A 704 -5.77 -15.55 18.94
CA GLY A 704 -4.98 -14.64 18.11
C GLY A 704 -3.51 -15.02 17.98
N ASN A 705 -3.12 -16.24 18.38
CA ASN A 705 -1.76 -16.72 18.21
C ASN A 705 -1.47 -17.04 16.74
N LYS A 706 -0.65 -16.20 16.09
CA LYS A 706 -0.32 -16.30 14.66
C LYS A 706 0.21 -17.67 14.25
N LYS A 707 1.11 -18.29 15.03
CA LYS A 707 1.70 -19.60 14.70
C LYS A 707 0.66 -20.72 14.69
N LYS A 708 -0.26 -20.70 15.65
CA LYS A 708 -1.35 -21.69 15.74
C LYS A 708 -2.39 -21.49 14.64
N ILE A 709 -2.70 -20.24 14.29
CA ILE A 709 -3.59 -19.94 13.15
C ILE A 709 -3.01 -20.53 11.85
N LEU A 710 -1.71 -20.35 11.61
CA LEU A 710 -1.04 -20.95 10.44
C LEU A 710 -1.11 -22.49 10.44
N GLN A 711 -1.04 -23.14 11.61
CA GLN A 711 -1.22 -24.60 11.70
C GLN A 711 -2.64 -25.02 11.30
N VAL A 712 -3.67 -24.31 11.76
CA VAL A 712 -5.07 -24.59 11.40
C VAL A 712 -5.33 -24.37 9.90
N ILE A 713 -4.73 -23.32 9.32
CA ILE A 713 -4.74 -23.05 7.88
C ILE A 713 -4.11 -24.23 7.10
N LYS A 714 -2.94 -24.71 7.56
CA LYS A 714 -2.27 -25.89 6.96
C LYS A 714 -3.12 -27.15 7.09
N GLN A 715 -3.82 -27.34 8.21
CA GLN A 715 -4.74 -28.45 8.42
C GLN A 715 -5.89 -28.42 7.42
N PHE A 716 -6.55 -27.26 7.24
CA PHE A 716 -7.62 -27.12 6.23
C PHE A 716 -7.13 -27.43 4.82
N LYS A 717 -5.89 -27.07 4.48
CA LYS A 717 -5.29 -27.35 3.18
C LYS A 717 -5.01 -28.83 2.95
N ASN A 718 -4.34 -29.49 3.89
CA ASN A 718 -3.69 -30.78 3.66
C ASN A 718 -4.48 -31.99 4.17
N ASN A 719 -5.42 -31.80 5.09
CA ASN A 719 -6.15 -32.89 5.73
C ASN A 719 -7.58 -32.98 5.19
N GLN A 720 -8.23 -34.13 5.38
CA GLN A 720 -9.66 -34.30 5.13
C GLN A 720 -10.49 -33.28 5.91
N TYR A 721 -10.20 -33.14 7.21
CA TYR A 721 -10.88 -32.23 8.11
C TYR A 721 -10.00 -31.04 8.55
N PRO A 722 -10.54 -29.80 8.61
CA PRO A 722 -11.93 -29.48 8.29
C PRO A 722 -12.23 -29.51 6.78
N ASN A 723 -13.46 -29.90 6.44
CA ASN A 723 -14.00 -29.88 5.08
C ASN A 723 -14.70 -28.54 4.80
N ILE A 724 -15.43 -28.02 5.79
CA ILE A 724 -16.10 -26.72 5.76
C ILE A 724 -15.36 -25.75 6.68
N ALA A 725 -14.80 -24.69 6.09
CA ALA A 725 -14.16 -23.61 6.82
C ALA A 725 -15.00 -22.34 6.79
N VAL A 726 -15.23 -21.74 7.97
CA VAL A 726 -15.94 -20.46 8.11
C VAL A 726 -14.94 -19.36 8.44
N THR A 727 -14.90 -18.30 7.65
CA THR A 727 -13.97 -17.18 7.80
C THR A 727 -14.66 -15.82 7.71
N VAL A 728 -13.94 -14.75 8.05
CA VAL A 728 -14.38 -13.36 7.82
C VAL A 728 -13.51 -12.73 6.73
N ASP A 729 -12.31 -12.27 7.09
CA ASP A 729 -11.34 -11.68 6.14
C ASP A 729 -10.04 -12.49 6.03
N LEU A 730 -9.82 -13.49 6.91
CA LEU A 730 -8.52 -14.15 7.05
C LEU A 730 -8.16 -14.99 5.82
N LEU A 731 -9.10 -15.81 5.32
CA LEU A 731 -8.86 -16.70 4.17
C LEU A 731 -9.20 -16.05 2.82
N THR A 732 -9.42 -14.73 2.78
CA THR A 732 -9.63 -14.00 1.52
C THR A 732 -8.36 -13.95 0.66
N THR A 733 -7.19 -14.02 1.30
CA THR A 733 -5.86 -13.93 0.67
C THR A 733 -4.88 -14.89 1.34
N GLY A 734 -3.88 -15.36 0.60
CA GLY A 734 -2.72 -16.05 1.17
C GLY A 734 -2.90 -17.50 1.62
N ILE A 735 -3.98 -18.18 1.21
CA ILE A 735 -4.07 -19.64 1.32
C ILE A 735 -4.38 -20.27 -0.05
N ASP A 736 -3.67 -21.35 -0.35
CA ASP A 736 -3.83 -22.13 -1.58
C ASP A 736 -4.43 -23.51 -1.25
N VAL A 737 -5.72 -23.70 -1.54
CA VAL A 737 -6.44 -24.96 -1.34
C VAL A 737 -7.18 -25.31 -2.64
N PRO A 738 -6.57 -26.11 -3.55
CA PRO A 738 -7.18 -26.45 -4.84
C PRO A 738 -8.53 -27.17 -4.73
N ALA A 739 -8.71 -27.96 -3.67
CA ALA A 739 -9.91 -28.74 -3.41
C ALA A 739 -11.14 -27.93 -2.98
N ILE A 740 -11.06 -26.59 -2.89
CA ILE A 740 -12.26 -25.77 -2.63
C ILE A 740 -13.18 -25.82 -3.85
N CYS A 741 -14.35 -26.43 -3.73
CA CYS A 741 -15.36 -26.52 -4.78
C CYS A 741 -16.59 -25.66 -4.50
N ASN A 742 -16.76 -25.16 -3.28
CA ASN A 742 -17.96 -24.42 -2.88
C ASN A 742 -17.59 -23.13 -2.14
N LEU A 743 -18.13 -21.99 -2.61
CA LEU A 743 -18.04 -20.70 -1.94
C LEU A 743 -19.42 -20.27 -1.47
N VAL A 744 -19.56 -19.88 -0.20
CA VAL A 744 -20.84 -19.43 0.38
C VAL A 744 -20.70 -18.00 0.88
N PHE A 745 -21.47 -17.08 0.31
CA PHE A 745 -21.50 -15.67 0.67
C PHE A 745 -22.64 -15.40 1.66
N MET A 746 -22.28 -15.27 2.94
CA MET A 746 -23.18 -14.87 4.03
C MET A 746 -23.02 -13.39 4.39
N ARG A 747 -22.32 -12.61 3.56
CA ARG A 747 -22.01 -11.18 3.79
C ARG A 747 -22.05 -10.40 2.47
N LYS A 748 -22.65 -9.21 2.50
CA LYS A 748 -22.50 -8.26 1.38
C LYS A 748 -21.04 -7.82 1.21
N ILE A 749 -20.64 -7.63 -0.06
CA ILE A 749 -19.27 -7.26 -0.45
C ILE A 749 -19.30 -5.96 -1.22
N ASN A 750 -18.78 -4.89 -0.61
CA ASN A 750 -18.80 -3.54 -1.18
C ASN A 750 -17.58 -3.24 -2.09
N SER A 751 -16.74 -4.23 -2.38
CA SER A 751 -15.48 -4.04 -3.13
C SER A 751 -15.28 -5.16 -4.15
N ARG A 752 -15.22 -4.78 -5.43
CA ARG A 752 -14.90 -5.70 -6.54
C ARG A 752 -13.58 -6.44 -6.33
N ILE A 753 -12.58 -5.76 -5.80
CA ILE A 753 -11.26 -6.34 -5.49
C ILE A 753 -11.40 -7.48 -4.48
N LEU A 754 -12.12 -7.24 -3.38
CA LEU A 754 -12.32 -8.25 -2.34
C LEU A 754 -13.12 -9.44 -2.88
N PHE A 755 -14.15 -9.17 -3.69
CA PHE A 755 -14.95 -10.19 -4.35
C PHE A 755 -14.09 -11.10 -5.24
N GLU A 756 -13.27 -10.53 -6.12
CA GLU A 756 -12.39 -11.31 -7.01
C GLU A 756 -11.30 -12.09 -6.24
N GLN A 757 -10.85 -11.60 -5.08
CA GLN A 757 -9.95 -12.35 -4.19
C GLN A 757 -10.62 -13.57 -3.55
N MET A 758 -11.87 -13.41 -3.12
CA MET A 758 -12.71 -14.47 -2.56
C MET A 758 -13.02 -15.51 -3.64
N LEU A 759 -13.45 -15.06 -4.83
CA LEU A 759 -13.70 -15.91 -5.98
C LEU A 759 -12.46 -16.73 -6.36
N GLY A 760 -11.31 -16.08 -6.44
CA GLY A 760 -10.02 -16.70 -6.74
C GLY A 760 -9.53 -17.78 -5.76
N ARG A 761 -10.27 -18.07 -4.67
CA ARG A 761 -9.99 -19.22 -3.79
C ARG A 761 -10.42 -20.54 -4.42
N ALA A 762 -11.47 -20.54 -5.25
CA ALA A 762 -12.05 -21.74 -5.83
C ALA A 762 -11.71 -21.94 -7.31
N THR A 763 -10.96 -21.04 -7.95
CA THR A 763 -10.70 -21.12 -9.41
C THR A 763 -9.63 -22.16 -9.80
N ARG A 764 -8.96 -22.79 -8.85
CA ARG A 764 -7.86 -23.72 -9.13
C ARG A 764 -8.37 -25.09 -9.55
N LEU A 765 -7.68 -25.69 -10.53
CA LEU A 765 -7.89 -27.08 -10.95
C LEU A 765 -7.58 -28.05 -9.81
N CYS A 766 -8.37 -29.12 -9.70
CA CYS A 766 -8.11 -30.23 -8.79
C CYS A 766 -8.48 -31.57 -9.44
N PRO A 767 -7.56 -32.15 -10.26
CA PRO A 767 -7.83 -33.40 -10.97
C PRO A 767 -8.08 -34.60 -10.04
N GLU A 768 -7.50 -34.59 -8.84
CA GLU A 768 -7.63 -35.68 -7.85
C GLU A 768 -9.08 -35.95 -7.44
N ILE A 769 -9.92 -34.91 -7.41
CA ILE A 769 -11.35 -35.00 -7.11
C ILE A 769 -12.22 -34.79 -8.36
N GLY A 770 -11.61 -34.74 -9.55
CA GLY A 770 -12.34 -34.54 -10.81
C GLY A 770 -12.98 -33.15 -10.94
N LYS A 771 -12.41 -32.12 -10.32
CA LYS A 771 -13.00 -30.77 -10.30
C LYS A 771 -13.00 -30.13 -11.69
N THR A 772 -14.19 -29.90 -12.24
CA THR A 772 -14.40 -29.23 -13.55
C THR A 772 -14.90 -27.79 -13.41
N HIS A 773 -15.68 -27.52 -12.36
CA HIS A 773 -16.25 -26.21 -12.01
C HIS A 773 -16.24 -26.03 -10.49
N PHE A 774 -16.74 -24.89 -10.01
CA PHE A 774 -17.05 -24.68 -8.61
C PHE A 774 -18.38 -23.96 -8.43
N ASN A 775 -19.01 -24.13 -7.27
CA ASN A 775 -20.30 -23.57 -6.96
C ASN A 775 -20.18 -22.31 -6.10
N ILE A 776 -21.13 -21.40 -6.33
CA ILE A 776 -21.29 -20.19 -5.55
C ILE A 776 -22.70 -20.18 -4.99
N PHE A 777 -22.81 -20.05 -3.67
CA PHE A 777 -24.07 -19.86 -2.95
C PHE A 777 -24.12 -18.42 -2.47
N ASP A 778 -25.05 -17.65 -3.02
CA ASP A 778 -25.26 -16.25 -2.70
C ASP A 778 -26.54 -16.08 -1.89
N ALA A 779 -26.38 -15.83 -0.59
CA ALA A 779 -27.48 -15.61 0.33
C ALA A 779 -27.73 -14.12 0.63
N VAL A 780 -27.09 -13.22 -0.12
CA VAL A 780 -27.10 -11.77 0.17
C VAL A 780 -27.12 -10.90 -1.09
N ARG A 781 -27.27 -11.50 -2.27
CA ARG A 781 -27.31 -10.83 -3.59
C ARG A 781 -26.07 -9.98 -3.86
N VAL A 782 -24.89 -10.58 -3.67
CA VAL A 782 -23.59 -9.95 -3.95
C VAL A 782 -23.49 -9.48 -5.40
N TYR A 783 -24.01 -10.25 -6.36
CA TYR A 783 -23.87 -9.93 -7.78
C TYR A 783 -24.64 -8.66 -8.19
N GLU A 784 -25.86 -8.46 -7.70
CA GLU A 784 -26.66 -7.25 -7.97
C GLU A 784 -25.95 -5.95 -7.53
N ASP A 785 -25.24 -6.01 -6.40
CA ASP A 785 -24.53 -4.85 -5.84
C ASP A 785 -23.24 -4.49 -6.62
N LEU A 786 -22.61 -5.47 -7.27
CA LEU A 786 -21.34 -5.29 -7.98
C LEU A 786 -21.51 -4.60 -9.34
N ASP A 787 -22.64 -4.78 -10.02
CA ASP A 787 -22.90 -4.21 -11.34
C ASP A 787 -23.30 -2.72 -11.28
N SER A 788 -23.81 -2.26 -10.13
CA SER A 788 -24.20 -0.86 -9.92
C SER A 788 -23.05 0.07 -9.49
N THR A 789 -21.86 -0.45 -9.21
CA THR A 789 -20.73 0.30 -8.64
C THR A 789 -19.50 0.34 -9.55
N SER A 790 -19.61 1.06 -10.67
CA SER A 790 -18.44 1.56 -11.41
C SER A 790 -17.65 2.64 -10.64
N GLY A 791 -18.21 3.15 -9.54
CA GLY A 791 -17.54 4.06 -8.62
C GLY A 791 -17.12 3.35 -7.34
N MET A 792 -15.81 3.15 -7.15
CA MET A 792 -15.23 2.91 -5.84
C MET A 792 -15.68 4.02 -4.88
N LYS A 793 -16.64 3.74 -3.99
CA LYS A 793 -16.94 4.66 -2.89
C LYS A 793 -15.75 4.62 -1.94
N SER A 794 -14.99 5.71 -1.94
CA SER A 794 -13.99 6.04 -0.93
C SER A 794 -14.59 5.79 0.46
N VAL A 795 -13.99 4.86 1.20
CA VAL A 795 -14.25 4.73 2.63
C VAL A 795 -13.54 5.90 3.28
N SER A 796 -14.25 7.01 3.47
CA SER A 796 -13.71 8.17 4.18
C SER A 796 -13.25 7.75 5.58
N VAL A 797 -11.98 8.00 5.89
CA VAL A 797 -11.46 7.84 7.25
C VAL A 797 -12.19 8.83 8.14
N SER A 798 -12.93 8.34 9.14
CA SER A 798 -13.68 9.21 10.05
C SER A 798 -12.73 9.98 10.96
N LYS A 799 -12.68 11.32 10.85
CA LYS A 799 -11.92 12.19 11.77
C LYS A 799 -12.42 12.03 13.22
N THR A 800 -11.51 12.08 14.20
CA THR A 800 -11.85 12.01 15.64
C THR A 800 -12.51 13.32 16.12
N MET A 801 -13.20 13.34 17.28
CA MET A 801 -13.74 14.62 17.81
C MET A 801 -12.62 15.61 18.14
N SER A 802 -11.45 15.12 18.58
CA SER A 802 -10.28 15.98 18.78
C SER A 802 -9.90 16.66 17.49
N GLU A 803 -9.73 15.90 16.40
CA GLU A 803 -9.42 16.43 15.06
C GLU A 803 -10.50 17.39 14.55
N LEU A 804 -11.80 17.07 14.75
CA LEU A 804 -12.89 17.95 14.31
C LEU A 804 -12.94 19.26 15.09
N LEU A 805 -12.77 19.23 16.42
CA LEU A 805 -12.70 20.44 17.25
C LEU A 805 -11.45 21.23 16.90
N GLU A 806 -10.33 20.56 16.67
CA GLU A 806 -9.11 21.15 16.17
C GLU A 806 -9.34 21.83 14.81
N ASP A 807 -10.05 21.22 13.88
CA ASP A 807 -10.42 21.79 12.58
C ASP A 807 -11.38 22.99 12.74
N LEU A 808 -12.35 22.91 13.66
CA LEU A 808 -13.30 23.98 13.92
C LEU A 808 -12.62 25.21 14.55
N PHE A 809 -11.64 24.97 15.43
CA PHE A 809 -10.89 26.00 16.13
C PHE A 809 -9.73 26.56 15.31
N ARG A 810 -9.40 25.98 14.15
CA ARG A 810 -8.49 26.60 13.18
C ARG A 810 -9.16 27.85 12.61
N ASP A 811 -8.46 28.97 12.62
CA ASP A 811 -8.80 30.11 11.77
C ASP A 811 -8.13 29.94 10.40
N SER A 812 -8.88 29.32 9.49
CA SER A 812 -8.71 29.38 8.04
C SER A 812 -9.87 30.20 7.47
N GLY A 813 -9.63 30.99 6.42
CA GLY A 813 -10.67 31.79 5.73
C GLY A 813 -11.70 30.97 4.94
N GLU A 814 -11.87 29.69 5.31
CA GLU A 814 -12.71 28.72 4.63
C GLU A 814 -14.10 28.63 5.24
N ASN A 815 -15.02 28.05 4.49
CA ASN A 815 -16.36 27.74 4.96
C ASN A 815 -16.29 26.68 6.06
N LYS A 816 -16.41 27.07 7.34
CA LYS A 816 -16.37 26.16 8.51
C LYS A 816 -17.68 25.38 8.71
N GLN A 817 -18.67 25.62 7.85
CA GLN A 817 -19.97 24.94 7.90
C GLN A 817 -19.88 23.41 7.85
N PRO A 818 -19.05 22.77 7.00
CA PRO A 818 -18.92 21.30 6.96
C PRO A 818 -18.36 20.70 8.25
N VAL A 819 -17.43 21.41 8.93
CA VAL A 819 -16.85 20.96 10.21
C VAL A 819 -17.86 21.14 11.34
N LYS A 820 -18.55 22.29 11.37
CA LYS A 820 -19.72 22.54 12.22
C LYS A 820 -20.75 21.40 12.11
N ASP A 821 -21.12 21.06 10.89
CA ASP A 821 -22.13 20.04 10.60
C ASP A 821 -21.64 18.65 11.04
N ARG A 822 -20.35 18.34 10.87
CA ARG A 822 -19.74 17.09 11.34
C ARG A 822 -19.73 16.98 12.87
N ILE A 823 -19.40 18.06 13.59
CA ILE A 823 -19.41 18.11 15.07
C ILE A 823 -20.84 18.00 15.59
N LEU A 824 -21.77 18.77 15.03
CA LEU A 824 -23.19 18.70 15.37
C LEU A 824 -23.73 17.28 15.13
N ALA A 825 -23.46 16.70 13.97
CA ALA A 825 -23.87 15.33 13.65
C ALA A 825 -23.22 14.29 14.58
N ARG A 826 -22.00 14.52 15.07
CA ARG A 826 -21.31 13.64 16.01
C ARG A 826 -21.88 13.73 17.42
N LEU A 827 -22.13 14.95 17.93
CA LEU A 827 -22.77 15.17 19.23
C LEU A 827 -24.22 14.67 19.24
N GLN A 828 -24.96 14.85 18.14
CA GLN A 828 -26.30 14.27 17.97
C GLN A 828 -26.25 12.74 18.02
N ARG A 829 -25.31 12.12 17.29
CA ARG A 829 -25.09 10.67 17.35
C ARG A 829 -24.73 10.20 18.77
N LYS A 830 -23.89 10.96 19.48
CA LYS A 830 -23.54 10.66 20.88
C LYS A 830 -24.73 10.77 21.82
N ASN A 831 -25.48 11.87 21.77
CA ASN A 831 -26.69 12.06 22.57
C ASN A 831 -27.69 10.89 22.44
N ASN A 832 -27.84 10.36 21.23
CA ASN A 832 -28.72 9.23 20.96
C ASN A 832 -28.18 7.89 21.53
N ASN A 833 -26.88 7.80 21.82
CA ASN A 833 -26.21 6.58 22.27
C ASN A 833 -25.80 6.60 23.77
N LEU A 834 -26.09 7.63 24.55
CA LEU A 834 -25.76 7.68 26.00
C LEU A 834 -26.78 6.90 26.86
N THR A 835 -26.33 6.25 27.94
CA THR A 835 -27.21 5.59 28.94
C THR A 835 -27.94 6.61 29.83
N PRO A 836 -29.01 6.25 30.57
CA PRO A 836 -29.71 7.16 31.49
C PRO A 836 -28.78 7.80 32.54
N GLU A 837 -27.84 7.04 33.09
CA GLU A 837 -26.86 7.50 34.09
C GLU A 837 -25.87 8.49 33.46
N GLN A 838 -25.38 8.18 32.25
CA GLN A 838 -24.51 9.08 31.50
C GLN A 838 -25.24 10.37 31.09
N LYS A 839 -26.53 10.29 30.74
CA LYS A 839 -27.36 11.48 30.46
C LYS A 839 -27.53 12.35 31.70
N TYR A 840 -27.70 11.75 32.88
CA TYR A 840 -27.72 12.49 34.14
C TYR A 840 -26.40 13.21 34.39
N GLU A 841 -25.27 12.50 34.26
CA GLU A 841 -23.94 13.08 34.46
C GLU A 841 -23.63 14.19 33.44
N VAL A 842 -24.04 14.01 32.18
CA VAL A 842 -23.93 15.03 31.13
C VAL A 842 -24.79 16.25 31.45
N THR A 843 -26.00 16.06 31.96
CA THR A 843 -26.92 17.15 32.33
C THR A 843 -26.40 17.92 33.55
N GLU A 844 -25.84 17.22 34.54
CA GLU A 844 -25.22 17.83 35.71
C GLU A 844 -24.03 18.72 35.30
N ARG A 845 -23.15 18.20 34.44
CA ARG A 845 -21.98 18.95 33.93
C ARG A 845 -22.34 20.12 33.03
N LEU A 846 -23.50 20.08 32.37
CA LEU A 846 -24.05 21.19 31.59
C LEU A 846 -24.88 22.19 32.43
N GLY A 847 -24.98 22.02 33.75
CA GLY A 847 -25.71 22.94 34.63
C GLY A 847 -27.22 22.82 34.53
N GLY A 848 -27.74 21.61 34.29
CA GLY A 848 -29.17 21.30 34.28
C GLY A 848 -29.83 21.29 32.91
N ILE A 849 -29.08 21.51 31.82
CA ILE A 849 -29.58 21.36 30.44
C ILE A 849 -29.11 20.04 29.83
N ASP A 850 -29.97 19.36 29.08
CA ASP A 850 -29.60 18.12 28.40
C ASP A 850 -28.75 18.38 27.15
N LEU A 851 -28.04 17.35 26.69
CA LEU A 851 -27.13 17.45 25.54
C LEU A 851 -27.88 17.77 24.23
N ARG A 852 -29.17 17.47 24.13
CA ARG A 852 -29.99 17.79 22.96
C ARG A 852 -30.29 19.28 22.88
N ALA A 853 -30.67 19.89 24.01
CA ALA A 853 -30.88 21.33 24.16
C ALA A 853 -29.56 22.08 23.92
N TYR A 854 -28.45 21.53 24.41
CA TYR A 854 -27.12 22.09 24.15
C TYR A 854 -26.75 22.06 22.66
N VAL A 855 -26.97 20.94 21.96
CA VAL A 855 -26.77 20.83 20.51
C VAL A 855 -27.68 21.78 19.73
N HIS A 856 -28.95 21.95 20.14
CA HIS A 856 -29.87 22.88 19.49
C HIS A 856 -29.40 24.32 19.68
N LYS A 857 -28.96 24.69 20.89
CA LYS A 857 -28.38 25.99 21.19
C LYS A 857 -27.17 26.26 20.28
N LEU A 858 -26.25 25.29 20.18
CA LEU A 858 -25.11 25.36 19.26
C LEU A 858 -25.59 25.55 17.80
N LYS A 859 -26.54 24.75 17.32
CA LYS A 859 -27.05 24.85 15.93
C LYS A 859 -27.63 26.23 15.61
N SER A 860 -28.26 26.91 16.58
CA SER A 860 -28.81 28.25 16.41
C SER A 860 -27.79 29.40 16.53
N CYS A 861 -26.54 29.09 16.87
CA CYS A 861 -25.48 30.09 16.98
C CYS A 861 -24.92 30.46 15.60
N THR A 862 -24.50 31.74 15.47
CA THR A 862 -23.64 32.18 14.36
C THR A 862 -22.34 31.37 14.32
N GLN A 863 -21.56 31.45 13.22
CA GLN A 863 -20.30 30.72 13.11
C GLN A 863 -19.37 30.98 14.30
N ASP A 864 -19.19 32.24 14.65
CA ASP A 864 -18.29 32.64 15.73
C ASP A 864 -18.83 32.24 17.11
N ALA A 865 -20.14 32.42 17.35
CA ALA A 865 -20.75 32.03 18.61
C ALA A 865 -20.72 30.51 18.84
N PHE A 866 -20.75 29.70 17.77
CA PHE A 866 -20.58 28.25 17.87
C PHE A 866 -19.14 27.86 18.20
N ILE A 867 -18.18 28.50 17.54
CA ILE A 867 -16.75 28.25 17.79
C ILE A 867 -16.42 28.58 19.23
N GLU A 868 -16.86 29.73 19.74
CA GLU A 868 -16.65 30.13 21.13
C GLU A 868 -17.33 29.20 22.13
N ALA A 869 -18.55 28.75 21.84
CA ALA A 869 -19.22 27.76 22.69
C ALA A 869 -18.48 26.41 22.69
N CYS A 870 -18.02 25.93 21.54
CA CYS A 870 -17.24 24.70 21.46
C CYS A 870 -15.86 24.83 22.12
N LYS A 871 -15.20 25.99 22.05
CA LYS A 871 -13.93 26.26 22.76
C LYS A 871 -14.13 26.20 24.27
N LYS A 872 -15.17 26.88 24.77
CA LYS A 872 -15.51 26.93 26.19
C LYS A 872 -15.80 25.52 26.73
N ASP A 873 -16.52 24.72 25.97
CA ASP A 873 -16.96 23.40 26.40
C ASP A 873 -16.07 22.28 25.83
N LYS A 874 -14.83 22.56 25.40
CA LYS A 874 -13.93 21.61 24.74
C LYS A 874 -13.73 20.32 25.53
N ASP A 875 -13.38 20.43 26.82
CA ASP A 875 -13.14 19.26 27.67
C ASP A 875 -14.41 18.45 27.87
N PHE A 876 -15.55 19.13 27.97
CA PHE A 876 -16.85 18.49 28.00
C PHE A 876 -17.14 17.76 26.67
N LEU A 877 -16.85 18.36 25.51
CA LEU A 877 -17.07 17.76 24.19
C LEU A 877 -16.17 16.54 23.95
N LEU A 878 -14.90 16.60 24.36
CA LEU A 878 -13.97 15.48 24.31
C LEU A 878 -14.38 14.37 25.27
N TRP A 879 -14.77 14.72 26.49
CA TRP A 879 -15.27 13.75 27.46
C TRP A 879 -16.54 13.07 26.96
N VAL A 880 -17.53 13.83 26.46
CA VAL A 880 -18.76 13.29 25.84
C VAL A 880 -18.44 12.38 24.64
N ASP A 881 -17.44 12.73 23.83
CA ASP A 881 -17.01 11.85 22.74
C ASP A 881 -16.29 10.58 23.24
N SER A 882 -15.57 10.68 24.36
CA SER A 882 -14.88 9.54 24.99
C SER A 882 -15.82 8.59 25.70
N LEU A 883 -17.00 9.07 26.13
CA LEU A 883 -18.02 8.21 26.71
C LEU A 883 -18.32 7.08 25.73
N LYS A 884 -18.02 5.86 26.16
CA LYS A 884 -18.51 4.67 25.47
C LYS A 884 -20.02 4.79 25.53
N GLY A 885 -20.62 5.08 24.37
CA GLY A 885 -22.07 4.99 24.26
C GLY A 885 -22.49 3.58 24.65
N LYS A 886 -23.78 3.41 24.91
CA LYS A 886 -24.42 2.11 24.76
C LYS A 886 -23.90 1.57 23.43
N LYS A 887 -23.04 0.53 23.46
CA LYS A 887 -22.72 -0.18 22.22
C LYS A 887 -24.10 -0.52 21.70
N LYS A 888 -24.43 -0.09 20.46
CA LYS A 888 -25.74 -0.41 19.91
C LYS A 888 -25.87 -1.90 20.06
N GLY A 889 -26.75 -2.30 20.96
CA GLY A 889 -27.03 -3.69 21.12
C GLY A 889 -27.56 -4.16 19.80
N TYR A 890 -27.09 -5.30 19.32
CA TYR A 890 -27.69 -5.87 18.14
C TYR A 890 -29.11 -6.21 18.51
N PHE A 891 -30.05 -5.89 17.62
CA PHE A 891 -31.37 -6.46 17.75
C PHE A 891 -31.22 -7.97 17.57
N TYR A 892 -31.92 -8.73 18.38
CA TYR A 892 -31.99 -10.17 18.27
C TYR A 892 -33.45 -10.51 18.05
N SER A 893 -33.71 -11.23 16.97
CA SER A 893 -35.07 -11.66 16.63
C SER A 893 -35.14 -13.16 16.50
N GLU A 894 -36.15 -13.74 17.13
CA GLU A 894 -36.57 -15.14 16.93
C GLU A 894 -37.67 -15.25 15.87
N LYS A 895 -37.91 -14.18 15.10
CA LYS A 895 -38.85 -14.22 13.99
C LYS A 895 -38.40 -15.30 13.00
N GLU A 896 -39.34 -16.16 12.65
CA GLU A 896 -39.12 -17.24 11.68
C GLU A 896 -38.97 -16.64 10.27
N ASP A 897 -38.01 -17.17 9.51
CA ASP A 897 -37.81 -16.88 8.11
C ASP A 897 -38.30 -18.06 7.27
N THR A 898 -38.68 -17.80 6.03
CA THR A 898 -39.16 -18.82 5.09
C THR A 898 -38.29 -18.80 3.85
N LEU A 899 -37.80 -19.97 3.45
CA LEU A 899 -37.17 -20.15 2.13
C LEU A 899 -38.28 -20.05 1.07
N ASN A 900 -38.16 -19.08 0.17
CA ASN A 900 -39.13 -18.89 -0.92
C ASN A 900 -38.79 -19.80 -2.08
N GLU A 901 -37.62 -19.57 -2.68
CA GLU A 901 -37.06 -20.40 -3.75
C GLU A 901 -35.55 -20.20 -3.85
N THR A 902 -34.85 -21.21 -4.36
CA THR A 902 -33.46 -21.10 -4.76
C THR A 902 -33.42 -21.02 -6.28
N THR A 903 -32.92 -19.91 -6.82
CA THR A 903 -32.83 -19.67 -8.28
C THR A 903 -31.37 -19.72 -8.75
N ARG A 904 -31.15 -19.76 -10.07
CA ARG A 904 -29.81 -19.71 -10.69
C ARG A 904 -29.64 -18.35 -11.34
N GLY A 905 -28.57 -17.63 -10.98
CA GLY A 905 -28.30 -16.30 -11.53
C GLY A 905 -27.64 -16.35 -12.91
N TYR A 906 -28.33 -15.87 -13.95
CA TYR A 906 -27.79 -15.78 -15.32
C TYR A 906 -27.49 -14.33 -15.72
N GLY A 907 -26.78 -13.59 -14.86
CA GLY A 907 -26.49 -12.17 -15.07
C GLY A 907 -27.75 -11.31 -15.01
N ASP A 908 -28.08 -10.64 -16.13
CA ASP A 908 -29.27 -9.76 -16.26
C ASP A 908 -30.60 -10.52 -16.37
N THR A 909 -30.57 -11.86 -16.38
CA THR A 909 -31.76 -12.72 -16.52
C THR A 909 -31.86 -13.72 -15.37
N GLU A 910 -33.07 -13.96 -14.88
CA GLU A 910 -33.34 -14.91 -13.80
C GLU A 910 -33.73 -16.30 -14.31
N LYS A 911 -34.23 -16.40 -15.54
CA LYS A 911 -34.75 -17.66 -16.11
C LYS A 911 -33.80 -18.25 -17.16
N PRO A 912 -33.58 -19.58 -17.12
CA PRO A 912 -32.81 -20.29 -18.15
C PRO A 912 -33.30 -20.03 -19.59
N GLU A 913 -34.61 -19.96 -19.80
CA GLU A 913 -35.21 -19.74 -21.12
C GLU A 913 -34.87 -18.35 -21.68
N ASP A 914 -35.01 -17.32 -20.84
CA ASP A 914 -34.74 -15.93 -21.21
C ASP A 914 -33.24 -15.73 -21.52
N TYR A 915 -32.36 -16.39 -20.77
CA TYR A 915 -30.92 -16.38 -21.02
C TYR A 915 -30.55 -17.01 -22.38
N LEU A 916 -31.14 -18.17 -22.71
CA LEU A 916 -30.93 -18.83 -24.01
C LEU A 916 -31.52 -18.03 -25.17
N GLU A 917 -32.63 -17.33 -24.96
CA GLU A 917 -33.22 -16.42 -25.96
C GLU A 917 -32.32 -15.20 -26.20
N ALA A 918 -31.81 -14.58 -25.13
CA ALA A 918 -30.86 -13.47 -25.20
C ALA A 918 -29.58 -13.89 -25.95
N PHE A 919 -29.03 -15.06 -25.64
CA PHE A 919 -27.89 -15.63 -26.36
C PHE A 919 -28.22 -15.82 -27.85
N THR A 920 -29.38 -16.41 -28.15
CA THR A 920 -29.81 -16.67 -29.53
C THR A 920 -29.94 -15.37 -30.31
N LYS A 921 -30.51 -14.33 -29.69
CA LYS A 921 -30.64 -13.00 -30.28
C LYS A 921 -29.27 -12.39 -30.57
N PHE A 922 -28.38 -12.37 -29.58
CA PHE A 922 -27.03 -11.82 -29.71
C PHE A 922 -26.25 -12.47 -30.85
N VAL A 923 -26.21 -13.80 -30.89
CA VAL A 923 -25.47 -14.54 -31.92
C VAL A 923 -26.05 -14.29 -33.32
N ASN A 924 -27.38 -14.20 -33.46
CA ASN A 924 -28.01 -13.93 -34.75
C ASN A 924 -27.80 -12.49 -35.24
N GLU A 925 -27.79 -11.51 -34.35
CA GLU A 925 -27.51 -10.10 -34.66
C GLU A 925 -26.04 -9.88 -35.03
N ASN A 926 -25.11 -10.61 -34.41
CA ASN A 926 -23.66 -10.42 -34.58
C ASN A 926 -22.99 -11.42 -35.52
N LYS A 927 -23.74 -12.35 -36.14
CA LYS A 927 -23.16 -13.42 -36.99
C LYS A 927 -22.36 -12.92 -38.20
N ASP A 928 -22.67 -11.73 -38.70
CA ASP A 928 -22.03 -11.12 -39.86
C ASP A 928 -20.91 -10.14 -39.45
N GLU A 929 -20.94 -9.64 -38.21
CA GLU A 929 -19.96 -8.69 -37.67
C GLU A 929 -18.79 -9.39 -36.97
N ILE A 930 -19.05 -10.49 -36.25
CA ILE A 930 -18.03 -11.24 -35.52
C ILE A 930 -17.58 -12.43 -36.38
N GLU A 931 -16.35 -12.35 -36.90
CA GLU A 931 -15.75 -13.37 -37.77
C GLU A 931 -15.80 -14.78 -37.14
N ALA A 932 -15.54 -14.88 -35.85
CA ALA A 932 -15.51 -16.15 -35.15
C ALA A 932 -16.89 -16.83 -35.09
N ILE A 933 -17.99 -16.06 -34.95
CA ILE A 933 -19.37 -16.60 -35.02
C ILE A 933 -19.67 -17.11 -36.43
N ARG A 934 -19.27 -16.34 -37.45
CA ARG A 934 -19.44 -16.74 -38.85
C ARG A 934 -18.72 -18.04 -39.17
N ILE A 935 -17.47 -18.19 -38.70
CA ILE A 935 -16.67 -19.40 -38.89
C ILE A 935 -17.30 -20.59 -38.16
N ALA A 936 -17.78 -20.43 -36.92
CA ALA A 936 -18.46 -21.48 -36.17
C ALA A 936 -19.73 -22.01 -36.90
N CYS A 937 -20.44 -21.12 -37.60
CA CYS A 937 -21.62 -21.49 -38.39
C CYS A 937 -21.28 -22.13 -39.74
N THR A 938 -20.31 -21.57 -40.46
CA THR A 938 -20.05 -21.93 -41.88
C THR A 938 -18.97 -22.98 -42.07
N LYS A 939 -17.85 -22.89 -41.32
CA LYS A 939 -16.67 -23.76 -41.45
C LYS A 939 -16.04 -24.07 -40.08
N PRO A 940 -16.78 -24.71 -39.15
CA PRO A 940 -16.27 -24.98 -37.80
C PRO A 940 -14.99 -25.83 -37.81
N SER A 941 -14.85 -26.72 -38.79
CA SER A 941 -13.68 -27.58 -38.99
C SER A 941 -12.38 -26.84 -39.34
N SER A 942 -12.46 -25.57 -39.75
CA SER A 942 -11.29 -24.72 -40.04
C SER A 942 -10.94 -23.74 -38.91
N MET A 943 -11.68 -23.77 -37.79
CA MET A 943 -11.49 -22.82 -36.71
C MET A 943 -10.16 -23.05 -35.99
N THR A 944 -9.39 -21.99 -35.78
CA THR A 944 -8.14 -22.04 -35.03
C THR A 944 -8.38 -21.86 -33.53
N ARG A 945 -7.39 -22.22 -32.69
CA ARG A 945 -7.45 -21.95 -31.24
C ARG A 945 -7.60 -20.46 -30.93
N ALA A 946 -6.93 -19.60 -31.70
CA ALA A 946 -7.04 -18.15 -31.56
C ALA A 946 -8.47 -17.66 -31.86
N GLN A 947 -9.10 -18.19 -32.90
CA GLN A 947 -10.49 -17.86 -33.25
C GLN A 947 -11.50 -18.41 -32.24
N LEU A 948 -11.28 -19.60 -31.68
CA LEU A 948 -12.11 -20.11 -30.58
C LEU A 948 -12.01 -19.22 -29.35
N LYS A 949 -10.80 -18.79 -29.00
CA LYS A 949 -10.55 -17.88 -27.89
C LYS A 949 -11.23 -16.53 -28.12
N GLU A 950 -11.15 -16.01 -29.33
CA GLU A 950 -11.87 -14.80 -29.75
C GLU A 950 -13.39 -14.96 -29.62
N LEU A 951 -13.95 -16.09 -30.06
CA LEU A 951 -15.38 -16.41 -29.91
C LEU A 951 -15.80 -16.44 -28.43
N LYS A 952 -15.05 -17.18 -27.59
CA LYS A 952 -15.33 -17.29 -26.16
C LYS A 952 -15.27 -15.92 -25.46
N LEU A 953 -14.23 -15.13 -25.74
CA LEU A 953 -14.10 -13.78 -25.17
C LEU A 953 -15.22 -12.82 -25.63
N ALA A 954 -15.66 -12.92 -26.88
CA ALA A 954 -16.75 -12.10 -27.39
C ALA A 954 -18.10 -12.44 -26.74
N LEU A 955 -18.37 -13.73 -26.52
CA LEU A 955 -19.59 -14.20 -25.84
C LEU A 955 -19.56 -13.90 -24.34
N ASP A 956 -18.43 -14.15 -23.68
CA ASP A 956 -18.24 -13.86 -22.25
C ASP A 956 -18.43 -12.38 -21.92
N LYS A 957 -18.11 -11.47 -22.85
CA LYS A 957 -18.29 -10.02 -22.67
C LYS A 957 -19.76 -9.63 -22.46
N GLU A 958 -20.67 -10.41 -23.04
CA GLU A 958 -22.13 -10.26 -22.89
C GLU A 958 -22.68 -11.27 -21.87
N ASN A 959 -21.83 -11.79 -20.98
CA ASN A 959 -22.14 -12.77 -19.94
C ASN A 959 -22.60 -14.15 -20.47
N PHE A 960 -22.26 -14.52 -21.71
CA PHE A 960 -22.54 -15.84 -22.28
C PHE A 960 -21.37 -16.82 -22.13
N THR A 961 -21.34 -17.57 -21.02
CA THR A 961 -20.30 -18.57 -20.76
C THR A 961 -20.75 -19.99 -21.16
N GLU A 962 -19.79 -20.85 -21.48
CA GLU A 962 -20.07 -22.25 -21.84
C GLU A 962 -20.75 -23.03 -20.70
N THR A 963 -20.33 -22.80 -19.44
CA THR A 963 -20.93 -23.42 -18.25
C THR A 963 -22.36 -22.95 -18.06
N SER A 964 -22.62 -21.63 -18.13
CA SER A 964 -23.97 -21.08 -18.00
C SER A 964 -24.92 -21.54 -19.11
N LEU A 965 -24.44 -21.68 -20.36
CA LEU A 965 -25.24 -22.17 -21.48
C LEU A 965 -25.59 -23.67 -21.35
N ASN A 966 -24.64 -24.47 -20.86
CA ASN A 966 -24.85 -25.88 -20.57
C ASN A 966 -25.85 -26.07 -19.44
N GLU A 967 -25.71 -25.31 -18.36
CA GLU A 967 -26.64 -25.34 -17.23
C GLU A 967 -28.04 -24.88 -17.64
N ALA A 968 -28.17 -23.75 -18.34
CA ALA A 968 -29.45 -23.25 -18.83
C ALA A 968 -30.13 -24.26 -19.76
N SER A 969 -29.36 -24.85 -20.69
CA SER A 969 -29.88 -25.88 -21.59
C SER A 969 -30.32 -27.12 -20.83
N SER A 970 -29.56 -27.53 -19.80
CA SER A 970 -29.89 -28.70 -18.98
C SER A 970 -31.19 -28.50 -18.23
N ALA A 971 -31.37 -27.31 -17.63
CA ALA A 971 -32.59 -26.94 -16.92
C ALA A 971 -33.82 -26.94 -17.85
N VAL A 972 -33.73 -26.33 -19.03
CA VAL A 972 -34.86 -26.25 -19.98
C VAL A 972 -35.23 -27.62 -20.55
N THR A 973 -34.25 -28.47 -20.82
CA THR A 973 -34.49 -29.79 -21.44
C THR A 973 -34.73 -30.91 -20.45
N ASN A 974 -34.53 -30.67 -19.15
CA ASN A 974 -34.49 -31.69 -18.09
C ASN A 974 -33.55 -32.86 -18.43
N ALA A 975 -32.42 -32.56 -19.08
CA ALA A 975 -31.40 -33.52 -19.47
C ALA A 975 -30.01 -32.95 -19.18
N HIS A 976 -29.07 -33.77 -18.71
CA HIS A 976 -27.70 -33.32 -18.49
C HIS A 976 -27.00 -33.03 -19.82
N ILE A 977 -26.72 -31.75 -20.06
CA ILE A 977 -26.11 -31.24 -21.30
C ILE A 977 -24.70 -30.76 -21.03
N VAL A 978 -23.74 -31.30 -21.77
CA VAL A 978 -22.34 -30.86 -21.80
C VAL A 978 -21.93 -30.65 -23.24
N ALA A 979 -22.21 -29.47 -23.79
CA ALA A 979 -21.90 -29.12 -25.17
C ALA A 979 -20.85 -28.01 -25.25
N ASP A 980 -20.04 -28.07 -26.31
CA ASP A 980 -19.08 -27.01 -26.63
C ASP A 980 -19.78 -25.73 -27.10
N ILE A 981 -19.09 -24.60 -26.94
CA ILE A 981 -19.62 -23.29 -27.36
C ILE A 981 -20.03 -23.25 -28.85
N ILE A 982 -19.33 -24.02 -29.69
CA ILE A 982 -19.63 -24.13 -31.13
C ILE A 982 -21.00 -24.78 -31.34
N ALA A 983 -21.35 -25.83 -30.60
CA ALA A 983 -22.67 -26.46 -30.70
C ALA A 983 -23.79 -25.51 -30.25
N HIS A 984 -23.56 -24.71 -29.20
CA HIS A 984 -24.53 -23.69 -28.78
C HIS A 984 -24.76 -22.64 -29.86
N VAL A 985 -23.69 -22.09 -30.45
CA VAL A 985 -23.77 -21.12 -31.56
C VAL A 985 -24.49 -21.73 -32.77
N ARG A 986 -24.17 -22.97 -33.13
CA ARG A 986 -24.82 -23.68 -34.25
C ARG A 986 -26.29 -23.97 -33.97
N LYS A 987 -26.66 -24.35 -32.75
CA LYS A 987 -28.08 -24.50 -32.35
C LYS A 987 -28.83 -23.17 -32.47
N ALA A 988 -28.24 -22.07 -32.00
CA ALA A 988 -28.86 -20.74 -32.06
C ALA A 988 -29.10 -20.24 -33.50
N VAL A 989 -28.15 -20.48 -34.42
CA VAL A 989 -28.21 -19.96 -35.80
C VAL A 989 -28.82 -20.96 -36.78
N LEU A 990 -28.40 -22.22 -36.73
CA LEU A 990 -28.75 -23.28 -37.69
C LEU A 990 -29.86 -24.20 -37.18
N LYS A 991 -30.30 -24.06 -35.91
CA LYS A 991 -31.30 -24.93 -35.26
C LYS A 991 -30.92 -26.41 -35.26
N THR A 992 -29.61 -26.70 -35.21
CA THR A 992 -29.10 -28.07 -35.07
C THR A 992 -29.40 -28.63 -33.67
N PRO A 993 -29.66 -29.94 -33.52
CA PRO A 993 -29.77 -30.57 -32.20
C PRO A 993 -28.47 -30.40 -31.40
N LEU A 994 -28.60 -30.24 -30.09
CA LEU A 994 -27.46 -30.19 -29.18
C LEU A 994 -27.09 -31.63 -28.80
N PHE A 995 -25.83 -32.01 -28.98
CA PHE A 995 -25.30 -33.31 -28.55
C PHE A 995 -24.19 -33.08 -27.52
N ASN A 996 -24.13 -33.96 -26.51
CA ASN A 996 -23.04 -34.00 -25.56
C ASN A 996 -21.70 -34.17 -26.30
N HIS A 997 -20.69 -33.43 -25.87
CA HIS A 997 -19.37 -33.40 -26.50
C HIS A 997 -18.75 -34.80 -26.58
N ASP A 998 -18.74 -35.52 -25.46
CA ASP A 998 -18.17 -36.87 -25.36
C ASP A 998 -18.88 -37.85 -26.29
N GLU A 999 -20.21 -37.85 -26.30
CA GLU A 999 -21.02 -38.71 -27.17
C GLU A 999 -20.76 -38.42 -28.65
N ARG A 1000 -20.59 -37.14 -29.00
CA ARG A 1000 -20.31 -36.69 -30.37
C ARG A 1000 -18.90 -37.10 -30.81
N VAL A 1001 -17.90 -36.96 -29.94
CA VAL A 1001 -16.52 -37.40 -30.19
C VAL A 1001 -16.47 -38.92 -30.33
N GLU A 1002 -17.07 -39.67 -29.41
CA GLU A 1002 -17.19 -41.13 -29.45
C GLU A 1002 -17.85 -41.62 -30.75
N ALA A 1003 -18.97 -41.00 -31.13
CA ALA A 1003 -19.68 -41.34 -32.37
C ALA A 1003 -18.85 -41.03 -33.62
N ALA A 1004 -18.15 -39.89 -33.66
CA ALA A 1004 -17.30 -39.49 -34.79
C ALA A 1004 -16.13 -40.46 -34.99
N PHE A 1005 -15.43 -40.84 -33.91
CA PHE A 1005 -14.35 -41.81 -33.97
C PHE A 1005 -14.85 -43.21 -34.32
N SER A 1006 -16.00 -43.63 -33.78
CA SER A 1006 -16.64 -44.90 -34.14
C SER A 1006 -16.98 -44.96 -35.62
N LYS A 1007 -17.53 -43.88 -36.19
CA LYS A 1007 -17.86 -43.77 -37.62
C LYS A 1007 -16.60 -43.80 -38.50
N LEU A 1008 -15.53 -43.10 -38.11
CA LEU A 1008 -14.25 -43.13 -38.81
C LEU A 1008 -13.63 -44.54 -38.82
N ILE A 1009 -13.59 -45.20 -37.66
CA ILE A 1009 -13.03 -46.56 -37.52
C ILE A 1009 -13.85 -47.57 -38.34
N ALA A 1010 -15.16 -47.38 -38.46
CA ALA A 1010 -16.01 -48.22 -39.30
C ALA A 1010 -15.80 -47.97 -40.81
N ALA A 1011 -15.49 -46.73 -41.20
CA ALA A 1011 -15.31 -46.32 -42.60
C ALA A 1011 -13.95 -46.73 -43.20
N HIS A 1012 -12.92 -46.90 -42.36
CA HIS A 1012 -11.53 -47.15 -42.79
C HIS A 1012 -10.94 -48.42 -42.19
N ARG A 1013 -9.90 -48.98 -42.82
CA ARG A 1013 -9.10 -50.08 -42.25
C ARG A 1013 -7.81 -49.54 -41.63
N PHE A 1014 -7.80 -49.40 -40.31
CA PHE A 1014 -6.60 -49.02 -39.55
C PHE A 1014 -5.85 -50.24 -39.02
N ASN A 1015 -4.52 -50.18 -38.99
CA ASN A 1015 -3.71 -51.17 -38.29
C ASN A 1015 -3.69 -50.89 -36.77
N LYS A 1016 -3.20 -51.83 -35.96
CA LYS A 1016 -3.20 -51.70 -34.49
C LYS A 1016 -2.49 -50.42 -34.00
N MET A 1017 -1.37 -50.05 -34.60
CA MET A 1017 -0.65 -48.82 -34.25
C MET A 1017 -1.48 -47.56 -34.54
N GLN A 1018 -2.18 -47.52 -35.68
CA GLN A 1018 -3.05 -46.40 -36.05
C GLN A 1018 -4.27 -46.31 -35.12
N LEU A 1019 -4.86 -47.45 -34.75
CA LEU A 1019 -5.95 -47.50 -33.77
C LEU A 1019 -5.51 -46.96 -32.40
N ASP A 1020 -4.34 -47.36 -31.91
CA ASP A 1020 -3.84 -46.86 -30.62
C ASP A 1020 -3.55 -45.34 -30.66
N LEU A 1021 -3.10 -44.81 -31.80
CA LEU A 1021 -2.92 -43.36 -31.99
C LEU A 1021 -4.26 -42.63 -32.11
N LEU A 1022 -5.25 -43.21 -32.80
CA LEU A 1022 -6.60 -42.65 -32.86
C LEU A 1022 -7.24 -42.62 -31.49
N GLU A 1023 -7.07 -43.66 -30.66
CA GLU A 1023 -7.54 -43.66 -29.28
C GLU A 1023 -6.87 -42.54 -28.47
N LYS A 1024 -5.56 -42.33 -28.65
CA LYS A 1024 -4.85 -41.21 -28.02
C LYS A 1024 -5.39 -39.83 -28.46
N ILE A 1025 -5.69 -39.66 -29.76
CA ILE A 1025 -6.29 -38.42 -30.28
C ILE A 1025 -7.72 -38.26 -29.74
N LYS A 1026 -8.49 -39.34 -29.65
CA LYS A 1026 -9.84 -39.37 -29.09
C LYS A 1026 -9.84 -38.97 -27.62
N THR A 1027 -8.98 -39.55 -26.79
CA THR A 1027 -8.83 -39.16 -25.38
C THR A 1027 -8.48 -37.69 -25.24
N TYR A 1028 -7.63 -37.17 -26.12
CA TYR A 1028 -7.34 -35.74 -26.17
C TYR A 1028 -8.59 -34.91 -26.53
N MET A 1029 -9.33 -35.35 -27.55
CA MET A 1029 -10.56 -34.72 -28.02
C MET A 1029 -11.72 -34.77 -27.01
N LEU A 1030 -11.74 -35.68 -26.05
CA LEU A 1030 -12.73 -35.65 -24.97
C LEU A 1030 -12.60 -34.42 -24.08
N HIS A 1031 -11.40 -33.83 -24.00
CA HIS A 1031 -11.14 -32.63 -23.21
C HIS A 1031 -11.00 -31.35 -24.05
N GLU A 1032 -10.93 -31.48 -25.38
CA GLU A 1032 -10.58 -30.39 -26.29
C GLU A 1032 -11.55 -30.34 -27.48
N SER A 1033 -12.02 -29.15 -27.83
CA SER A 1033 -13.07 -28.98 -28.84
C SER A 1033 -12.56 -28.85 -30.27
N ILE A 1034 -11.24 -28.76 -30.50
CA ILE A 1034 -10.63 -28.53 -31.82
C ILE A 1034 -9.56 -29.55 -32.17
N LEU A 1035 -9.72 -30.17 -33.35
CA LEU A 1035 -8.70 -30.99 -33.99
C LEU A 1035 -8.21 -30.33 -35.27
N ASN A 1036 -6.95 -29.89 -35.31
CA ASN A 1036 -6.31 -29.39 -36.53
C ASN A 1036 -4.84 -29.83 -36.57
N THR A 1037 -4.08 -29.38 -37.58
CA THR A 1037 -2.66 -29.72 -37.69
C THR A 1037 -1.82 -29.15 -36.54
N GLU A 1038 -2.18 -27.97 -36.02
CA GLU A 1038 -1.52 -27.32 -34.88
C GLU A 1038 -1.76 -28.06 -33.56
N THR A 1039 -2.87 -28.80 -33.42
CA THR A 1039 -3.16 -29.62 -32.23
C THR A 1039 -2.00 -30.57 -31.90
N PHE A 1040 -1.28 -31.06 -32.91
CA PHE A 1040 -0.14 -31.97 -32.74
C PHE A 1040 1.15 -31.28 -32.26
N GLU A 1041 1.15 -29.96 -32.16
CA GLU A 1041 2.22 -29.20 -31.49
C GLU A 1041 1.98 -29.05 -29.98
N ALA A 1042 0.85 -29.51 -29.46
CA ALA A 1042 0.61 -29.58 -28.02
C ALA A 1042 1.63 -30.53 -27.34
N PRO A 1043 2.05 -30.28 -26.08
CA PRO A 1043 3.10 -31.04 -25.40
C PRO A 1043 2.91 -32.56 -25.48
N VAL A 1044 1.66 -33.03 -25.31
CA VAL A 1044 1.26 -34.45 -25.34
C VAL A 1044 1.62 -35.17 -26.64
N PHE A 1045 1.60 -34.45 -27.77
CA PHE A 1045 1.92 -34.97 -29.10
C PHE A 1045 3.33 -34.57 -29.55
N LYS A 1046 3.80 -33.38 -29.14
CA LYS A 1046 5.14 -32.86 -29.46
C LYS A 1046 6.25 -33.73 -28.87
N MET A 1047 6.07 -34.24 -27.65
CA MET A 1047 6.99 -35.22 -27.04
C MET A 1047 7.13 -36.50 -27.88
N ASP A 1048 6.09 -36.86 -28.65
CA ASP A 1048 6.08 -38.01 -29.54
C ASP A 1048 6.49 -37.67 -30.99
N GLY A 1049 7.03 -36.47 -31.23
CA GLY A 1049 7.54 -36.02 -32.53
C GLY A 1049 6.55 -35.22 -33.39
N GLY A 1050 5.46 -34.75 -32.78
CA GLY A 1050 4.53 -33.77 -33.37
C GLY A 1050 3.82 -34.22 -34.64
N PHE A 1051 3.29 -33.25 -35.39
CA PHE A 1051 2.49 -33.52 -36.60
C PHE A 1051 3.26 -34.37 -37.62
N ALA A 1052 4.54 -34.04 -37.86
CA ALA A 1052 5.37 -34.70 -38.87
C ALA A 1052 5.49 -36.22 -38.63
N ARG A 1053 5.71 -36.63 -37.37
CA ARG A 1053 5.85 -38.05 -37.02
C ARG A 1053 4.51 -38.77 -37.06
N PHE A 1054 3.43 -38.15 -36.59
CA PHE A 1054 2.08 -38.72 -36.66
C PHE A 1054 1.63 -38.88 -38.12
N ASN A 1055 1.81 -37.86 -38.95
CA ASN A 1055 1.45 -37.92 -40.36
C ASN A 1055 2.16 -39.07 -41.09
N LYS A 1056 3.44 -39.31 -40.79
CA LYS A 1056 4.19 -40.44 -41.33
C LYS A 1056 3.58 -41.80 -40.92
N LYS A 1057 3.10 -41.94 -39.68
CA LYS A 1057 2.45 -43.18 -39.20
C LYS A 1057 1.08 -43.42 -39.83
N PHE A 1058 0.42 -42.36 -40.31
CA PHE A 1058 -0.80 -42.43 -41.12
C PHE A 1058 -0.52 -42.41 -42.64
N GLY A 1059 0.72 -42.65 -43.08
CA GLY A 1059 1.05 -42.74 -44.51
C GLY A 1059 0.92 -41.42 -45.27
N GLY A 1060 0.98 -40.29 -44.59
CA GLY A 1060 0.81 -38.95 -45.18
C GLY A 1060 -0.64 -38.45 -45.24
N ALA A 1061 -1.61 -39.25 -44.79
CA ALA A 1061 -3.04 -38.95 -44.88
C ALA A 1061 -3.66 -38.36 -43.59
N LEU A 1062 -2.85 -37.96 -42.60
CA LEU A 1062 -3.38 -37.48 -41.31
C LEU A 1062 -4.24 -36.23 -41.47
N ALA A 1063 -3.88 -35.32 -42.37
CA ALA A 1063 -4.67 -34.11 -42.63
C ALA A 1063 -6.09 -34.44 -43.15
N ASP A 1064 -6.20 -35.46 -44.01
CA ASP A 1064 -7.50 -35.91 -44.52
C ASP A 1064 -8.33 -36.60 -43.42
N ILE A 1065 -7.69 -37.41 -42.58
CA ILE A 1065 -8.32 -38.06 -41.41
C ILE A 1065 -8.84 -37.00 -40.43
N ILE A 1066 -8.06 -35.97 -40.13
CA ILE A 1066 -8.48 -34.85 -39.27
C ILE A 1066 -9.72 -34.16 -39.85
N ARG A 1067 -9.71 -33.87 -41.16
CA ARG A 1067 -10.85 -33.24 -41.83
C ARG A 1067 -12.10 -34.11 -41.72
N GLU A 1068 -11.96 -35.42 -41.90
CA GLU A 1068 -13.07 -36.37 -41.82
C GLU A 1068 -13.62 -36.48 -40.39
N ILE A 1069 -12.77 -36.57 -39.37
CA ILE A 1069 -13.18 -36.52 -37.96
C ILE A 1069 -13.97 -35.25 -37.66
N ASN A 1070 -13.44 -34.07 -38.05
CA ASN A 1070 -14.14 -32.80 -37.84
C ASN A 1070 -15.49 -32.75 -38.56
N THR A 1071 -15.58 -33.33 -39.75
CA THR A 1071 -16.85 -33.40 -40.50
C THR A 1071 -17.88 -34.21 -39.71
N TYR A 1072 -17.49 -35.39 -39.20
CA TYR A 1072 -18.37 -36.21 -38.37
C TYR A 1072 -18.76 -35.55 -37.04
N ILE A 1073 -17.88 -34.75 -36.44
CA ILE A 1073 -18.17 -34.00 -35.21
C ILE A 1073 -19.21 -32.90 -35.46
N TYR A 1074 -19.11 -32.09 -36.52
CA TYR A 1074 -19.94 -30.88 -36.66
C TYR A 1074 -21.16 -31.00 -37.59
N GLU A 1075 -21.18 -31.96 -38.52
CA GLU A 1075 -22.31 -32.16 -39.45
C GLU A 1075 -23.29 -33.23 -38.99
N GLY A 1076 -22.99 -33.93 -37.89
CA GLY A 1076 -23.85 -34.92 -37.27
C GLY A 1076 -23.86 -36.27 -38.01
N ALA A 1077 -24.15 -37.33 -37.26
CA ALA A 1077 -24.39 -38.66 -37.80
C ALA A 1077 -25.73 -38.67 -38.56
N ALA A 1078 -25.69 -38.31 -39.84
CA ALA A 1078 -26.59 -38.94 -40.81
C ALA A 1078 -26.14 -40.38 -41.07
#